data_AF-A0A078H274-F1
#
_entry.id   AF-A0A078H274-F1
#
_cell.length_a   1.000
_cell.length_b   1.000
_cell.length_c   1.000
_cell.angle_alpha   90.00
_cell.angle_beta   90.00
_cell.angle_gamma   90.00
#
_symmetry.space_group_name_H-M   'P 1'
#
loop_
_entity.id
_entity.type
_entity.pdbx_description
1 polymer ?
#
loop_
_entity_poly.entity_id
_entity_poly.type
_entity_poly.pdbx_seq_one_letter_code
_entity_poly.pdbx_strand_id
1 'polypeptide(L)'
;MLRFLILFSLLIHSCVAPPKTKAAAGALPAKKWLTLSGKEPAVVARGGFSGLFPESSATANDLAISSSSPDLTMLCNLQLTKDGAGFCLSDIRLDNSTTISTFLPKGQKTYKVYGQNLKGWFALDYSADTIFSNVSLVQNIFSRPSIFDGQMSIAAVEDVLDAKPPKFWLSVQYDAFYMEHKLSPAEYIRSLRFSGINVISSPEIGFLKSIGKDARRAKTKLIFEFKDPETNEPTTNKKYSEILLNLAAIKAFATGIIVPKDYIWPIDSAKYLKPPTTVVTDAHKAGLEVYASGFVNDMLTSYNYSFDPSAEYLQFVDNGQFSVDGFISDFPPTASQAISCFAHQKRDTPKIGKTLVITHNGASGDYPGCTDLAYQKAVDDGADVIDCSVQMTKDGMAFCLDSTDLIPTTTAATTLMTRATSVPEIQSKNGIFSFDLTWAEIQSLKPQIQSPFLAADGFPRNPKNKNAGKFMTLADFLNFSKTKAVTGVLINVQNAAYLASKKGLGIVDAVKSALTSSKLDKKVLIQSDDSSVLDSFKAVPQYTRVLSIDKEIGDAPKPTIEEIKKHADAVNVLRSSLVTISQSFATGKTKIVEAMHKGNISVYVSVLRNEYLSITFDYFSDPTVELATFIAGNGVDGVITEFPATATRYLRSPCSDLYRELSFAILPAKAGTLVSVASKEAQPPASAPNPPLDAKDVMDPPLPPVANLATNNASGGAPPASLRSGTIDTTANLSLSLMAMLAFGLLLCAGA
;
A
#
# COMPACT_ATOMS: atom_id res chain seq x y z
N MET A 1 -26.30 -29.49 0.11
CA MET A 1 -25.60 -28.23 -0.19
C MET A 1 -26.36 -26.98 0.29
N LEU A 2 -27.68 -26.85 0.08
CA LEU A 2 -28.45 -25.62 0.44
C LEU A 2 -28.31 -25.10 1.90
N ARG A 3 -28.02 -25.96 2.89
CA ARG A 3 -27.81 -25.54 4.29
C ARG A 3 -26.42 -24.98 4.61
N PHE A 4 -25.41 -25.18 3.74
CA PHE A 4 -24.07 -24.60 3.94
C PHE A 4 -24.00 -23.15 3.45
N LEU A 5 -24.70 -22.80 2.37
CA LEU A 5 -24.79 -21.45 1.82
C LEU A 5 -25.35 -20.41 2.82
N ILE A 6 -26.36 -20.79 3.60
CA ILE A 6 -27.05 -19.88 4.55
C ILE A 6 -26.13 -19.50 5.73
N LEU A 7 -25.27 -20.41 6.19
CA LEU A 7 -24.31 -20.13 7.27
C LEU A 7 -23.12 -19.29 6.80
N PHE A 8 -22.69 -19.43 5.54
CA PHE A 8 -21.59 -18.64 4.99
C PHE A 8 -21.97 -17.17 4.76
N SER A 9 -23.19 -16.90 4.28
CA SER A 9 -23.68 -15.52 4.08
C SER A 9 -23.68 -14.68 5.37
N LEU A 10 -23.95 -15.30 6.52
CA LEU A 10 -23.92 -14.65 7.85
C LEU A 10 -22.49 -14.33 8.33
N LEU A 11 -21.49 -15.13 7.95
CA LEU A 11 -20.09 -14.86 8.24
C LEU A 11 -19.55 -13.69 7.38
N ILE A 12 -19.95 -13.60 6.12
CA ILE A 12 -19.51 -12.50 5.23
C ILE A 12 -20.13 -11.15 5.65
N HIS A 13 -21.36 -11.13 6.17
CA HIS A 13 -21.95 -9.96 6.85
C HIS A 13 -21.18 -9.54 8.13
N SER A 14 -20.20 -10.32 8.57
CA SER A 14 -19.32 -10.00 9.71
C SER A 14 -17.94 -9.46 9.30
N CYS A 15 -17.64 -9.43 7.99
CA CYS A 15 -16.39 -8.90 7.44
C CYS A 15 -16.34 -7.37 7.44
N VAL A 16 -17.51 -6.73 7.31
CA VAL A 16 -17.71 -5.29 7.29
C VAL A 16 -18.97 -5.02 8.12
N ALA A 17 -18.92 -4.07 9.06
CA ALA A 17 -20.13 -3.71 9.81
C ALA A 17 -21.17 -3.12 8.83
N PRO A 18 -22.42 -3.60 8.82
CA PRO A 18 -23.40 -3.14 7.84
C PRO A 18 -23.67 -1.65 8.04
N PRO A 19 -23.61 -0.81 6.99
CA PRO A 19 -24.10 0.56 7.09
C PRO A 19 -25.58 0.50 7.48
N LYS A 20 -25.99 1.34 8.43
CA LYS A 20 -27.40 1.43 8.85
C LYS A 20 -28.27 1.69 7.62
N THR A 21 -29.36 0.94 7.51
CA THR A 21 -30.29 1.09 6.39
C THR A 21 -30.87 2.49 6.34
N LYS A 22 -30.92 3.04 5.13
CA LYS A 22 -31.22 4.43 4.79
C LYS A 22 -32.37 5.05 5.61
N ALA A 23 -32.04 5.98 6.49
CA ALA A 23 -32.83 7.20 6.58
C ALA A 23 -32.54 8.07 5.34
N ALA A 24 -33.51 8.87 4.90
CA ALA A 24 -33.31 9.77 3.77
C ALA A 24 -32.48 11.00 4.20
N ALA A 25 -31.16 10.85 4.27
CA ALA A 25 -30.25 11.97 4.41
C ALA A 25 -30.53 12.99 3.29
N GLY A 26 -30.75 14.26 3.68
CA GLY A 26 -31.10 15.32 2.74
C GLY A 26 -30.05 15.41 1.63
N ALA A 27 -30.50 15.33 0.37
CA ALA A 27 -29.61 15.22 -0.77
C ALA A 27 -28.62 16.40 -0.80
N LEU A 28 -27.34 16.09 -0.59
CA LEU A 28 -26.26 17.03 -0.90
C LEU A 28 -26.40 17.46 -2.38
N PRO A 29 -26.13 18.72 -2.73
CA PRO A 29 -26.18 19.17 -4.11
C PRO A 29 -25.35 18.24 -5.00
N ALA A 30 -25.94 17.73 -6.08
CA ALA A 30 -25.26 16.79 -6.96
C ALA A 30 -23.95 17.40 -7.46
N LYS A 31 -22.81 16.81 -7.07
CA LYS A 31 -21.48 17.22 -7.54
C LYS A 31 -21.51 17.15 -9.07
N LYS A 32 -21.19 18.26 -9.75
CA LYS A 32 -21.12 18.30 -11.21
C LYS A 32 -19.79 17.75 -11.66
N TRP A 33 -19.79 16.61 -12.32
CA TRP A 33 -18.58 15.99 -12.85
C TRP A 33 -18.29 16.44 -14.29
N LEU A 34 -17.04 16.30 -14.72
CA LEU A 34 -16.60 16.53 -16.11
C LEU A 34 -16.71 15.26 -16.98
N THR A 35 -17.64 14.36 -16.63
CA THR A 35 -18.01 13.17 -17.42
C THR A 35 -18.94 13.57 -18.56
N LEU A 36 -19.11 12.71 -19.57
CA LEU A 36 -20.01 12.99 -20.70
C LEU A 36 -21.46 13.25 -20.22
N SER A 37 -21.88 12.53 -19.18
CA SER A 37 -23.23 12.66 -18.61
C SER A 37 -23.35 13.70 -17.50
N GLY A 38 -22.24 14.30 -17.04
CA GLY A 38 -22.17 15.16 -15.86
C GLY A 38 -22.36 14.44 -14.51
N LYS A 39 -22.56 13.11 -14.53
CA LYS A 39 -22.77 12.25 -13.35
C LYS A 39 -21.47 11.69 -12.80
N GLU A 40 -21.57 11.12 -11.61
CA GLU A 40 -20.48 10.40 -10.94
C GLU A 40 -19.90 9.27 -11.83
N PRO A 41 -18.56 9.15 -11.94
CA PRO A 41 -17.91 8.06 -12.65
C PRO A 41 -18.32 6.69 -12.11
N ALA A 42 -18.51 5.71 -12.99
CA ALA A 42 -18.85 4.35 -12.58
C ALA A 42 -17.62 3.58 -12.06
N VAL A 43 -17.79 2.83 -10.98
CA VAL A 43 -16.83 1.80 -10.56
C VAL A 43 -17.20 0.48 -11.24
N VAL A 44 -16.23 -0.13 -11.93
CA VAL A 44 -16.37 -1.41 -12.63
C VAL A 44 -15.35 -2.40 -12.06
N ALA A 45 -15.84 -3.43 -11.37
CA ALA A 45 -15.02 -4.50 -10.78
C ALA A 45 -14.65 -5.53 -11.84
N ARG A 46 -13.36 -5.69 -12.16
CA ARG A 46 -12.88 -6.69 -13.12
C ARG A 46 -12.82 -8.07 -12.47
N GLY A 47 -13.83 -8.91 -12.71
CA GLY A 47 -13.93 -10.23 -12.09
C GLY A 47 -14.07 -10.15 -10.57
N GLY A 48 -14.94 -9.26 -10.08
CA GLY A 48 -15.09 -8.99 -8.64
C GLY A 48 -13.87 -8.27 -8.06
N PHE A 49 -13.55 -8.58 -6.80
CA PHE A 49 -12.36 -8.07 -6.11
C PHE A 49 -11.13 -8.92 -6.44
N SER A 50 -10.77 -8.96 -7.72
CA SER A 50 -9.67 -9.78 -8.26
C SER A 50 -8.28 -9.37 -7.75
N GLY A 51 -8.16 -8.21 -7.11
CA GLY A 51 -6.98 -7.75 -6.36
C GLY A 51 -6.68 -8.54 -5.08
N LEU A 52 -7.64 -9.32 -4.60
CA LEU A 52 -7.56 -10.05 -3.33
C LEU A 52 -7.87 -11.55 -3.43
N PHE A 53 -8.72 -11.92 -4.39
CA PHE A 53 -9.15 -13.30 -4.62
C PHE A 53 -8.95 -13.69 -6.08
N PRO A 54 -8.88 -15.00 -6.39
CA PRO A 54 -8.96 -15.48 -7.77
C PRO A 54 -10.20 -14.91 -8.48
N GLU A 55 -10.01 -14.46 -9.73
CA GLU A 55 -10.99 -13.63 -10.44
C GLU A 55 -12.34 -14.34 -10.65
N SER A 56 -13.42 -13.56 -10.63
CA SER A 56 -14.80 -13.99 -10.86
C SER A 56 -15.35 -15.07 -9.90
N SER A 57 -14.58 -15.49 -8.89
CA SER A 57 -15.07 -16.35 -7.81
C SER A 57 -16.24 -15.71 -7.07
N ALA A 58 -17.13 -16.54 -6.51
CA ALA A 58 -18.27 -16.06 -5.70
C ALA A 58 -17.80 -15.10 -4.59
N THR A 59 -16.71 -15.44 -3.90
CA THR A 59 -16.07 -14.60 -2.87
C THR A 59 -15.58 -13.25 -3.40
N ALA A 60 -14.94 -13.22 -4.58
CA ALA A 60 -14.53 -11.97 -5.22
C ALA A 60 -15.74 -11.08 -5.56
N ASN A 61 -16.83 -11.68 -6.02
CA ASN A 61 -18.06 -10.96 -6.36
C ASN A 61 -18.77 -10.40 -5.11
N ASP A 62 -18.96 -11.23 -4.08
CA ASP A 62 -19.60 -10.87 -2.81
C ASP A 62 -18.83 -9.77 -2.08
N LEU A 63 -17.48 -9.87 -2.01
CA LEU A 63 -16.69 -8.83 -1.36
C LEU A 63 -16.71 -7.53 -2.18
N ALA A 64 -16.62 -7.58 -3.51
CA ALA A 64 -16.73 -6.37 -4.33
C ALA A 64 -18.07 -5.65 -4.11
N ILE A 65 -19.19 -6.37 -4.13
CA ILE A 65 -20.54 -5.81 -3.89
C ILE A 65 -20.65 -5.19 -2.49
N SER A 66 -20.10 -5.83 -1.45
CA SER A 66 -20.24 -5.38 -0.06
C SER A 66 -19.23 -4.30 0.38
N SER A 67 -18.11 -4.15 -0.33
CA SER A 67 -17.02 -3.22 0.03
C SER A 67 -16.82 -2.05 -0.95
N SER A 68 -17.69 -1.88 -1.96
CA SER A 68 -17.59 -0.83 -3.00
C SER A 68 -18.82 0.09 -3.04
N SER A 69 -18.82 1.08 -3.94
CA SER A 69 -19.95 1.98 -4.18
C SER A 69 -21.26 1.21 -4.48
N PRO A 70 -22.43 1.64 -3.94
CA PRO A 70 -23.72 0.98 -4.19
C PRO A 70 -24.14 0.88 -5.67
N ASP A 71 -23.53 1.69 -6.54
CA ASP A 71 -23.77 1.72 -7.98
C ASP A 71 -22.77 0.85 -8.79
N LEU A 72 -22.01 -0.03 -8.12
CA LEU A 72 -21.01 -0.92 -8.69
C LEU A 72 -21.49 -1.66 -9.95
N THR A 73 -20.62 -1.76 -10.94
CA THR A 73 -20.79 -2.65 -12.10
C THR A 73 -19.85 -3.84 -11.98
N MET A 74 -20.39 -5.06 -12.08
CA MET A 74 -19.59 -6.28 -12.14
C MET A 74 -19.22 -6.59 -13.59
N LEU A 75 -17.92 -6.74 -13.90
CA LEU A 75 -17.44 -7.09 -15.24
C LEU A 75 -16.97 -8.54 -15.29
N CYS A 76 -17.62 -9.30 -16.17
CA CYS A 76 -17.29 -10.67 -16.53
C CYS A 76 -16.65 -10.70 -17.92
N ASN A 77 -15.43 -11.25 -18.05
CA ASN A 77 -14.83 -11.55 -19.35
C ASN A 77 -15.32 -12.94 -19.80
N LEU A 78 -16.07 -12.99 -20.91
CA LEU A 78 -16.75 -14.20 -21.38
C LEU A 78 -15.75 -15.17 -22.03
N GLN A 79 -15.69 -16.38 -21.49
CA GLN A 79 -15.17 -17.57 -22.16
C GLN A 79 -16.32 -18.56 -22.46
N LEU A 80 -16.18 -19.35 -23.52
CA LEU A 80 -17.13 -20.41 -23.89
C LEU A 80 -16.47 -21.79 -23.83
N THR A 81 -17.17 -22.75 -23.23
CA THR A 81 -16.82 -24.17 -23.23
C THR A 81 -17.09 -24.83 -24.59
N LYS A 82 -16.62 -26.07 -24.78
CA LYS A 82 -16.84 -26.88 -26.00
C LYS A 82 -18.31 -27.07 -26.37
N ASP A 83 -19.18 -27.14 -25.37
CA ASP A 83 -20.63 -27.29 -25.45
C ASP A 83 -21.39 -25.94 -25.39
N GLY A 84 -20.66 -24.81 -25.36
CA GLY A 84 -21.22 -23.46 -25.49
C GLY A 84 -21.77 -22.84 -24.21
N ALA A 85 -21.43 -23.39 -23.03
CA ALA A 85 -21.71 -22.73 -21.76
C ALA A 85 -20.74 -21.56 -21.52
N GLY A 86 -21.24 -20.48 -20.93
CA GLY A 86 -20.47 -19.27 -20.66
C GLY A 86 -19.96 -19.21 -19.22
N PHE A 87 -18.72 -18.76 -19.05
CA PHE A 87 -18.14 -18.47 -17.72
C PHE A 87 -17.22 -17.26 -17.75
N CYS A 88 -16.88 -16.77 -16.57
CA CYS A 88 -16.12 -15.53 -16.40
C CYS A 88 -14.63 -15.80 -16.13
N LEU A 89 -13.76 -15.46 -17.10
CA LEU A 89 -12.30 -15.51 -16.95
C LEU A 89 -11.60 -14.56 -17.92
N SER A 90 -10.54 -13.84 -17.49
CA SER A 90 -9.91 -12.80 -18.30
C SER A 90 -8.93 -13.33 -19.36
N ASP A 91 -8.11 -14.34 -19.05
CA ASP A 91 -7.20 -14.95 -20.02
C ASP A 91 -7.91 -16.09 -20.78
N ILE A 92 -7.63 -16.20 -22.08
CA ILE A 92 -8.07 -17.29 -22.94
C ILE A 92 -7.37 -18.62 -22.61
N ARG A 93 -6.17 -18.53 -22.01
CA ARG A 93 -5.39 -19.66 -21.49
C ARG A 93 -5.78 -19.91 -20.04
N LEU A 94 -6.55 -20.98 -19.85
CA LEU A 94 -7.04 -21.41 -18.54
C LEU A 94 -5.89 -21.68 -17.55
N ASP A 95 -4.71 -22.09 -18.02
CA ASP A 95 -3.54 -22.36 -17.19
C ASP A 95 -2.89 -21.12 -16.57
N ASN A 96 -3.31 -19.91 -16.93
CA ASN A 96 -2.86 -18.69 -16.27
C ASN A 96 -3.52 -18.52 -14.88
N SER A 97 -4.84 -18.72 -14.77
CA SER A 97 -5.64 -18.45 -13.56
C SER A 97 -6.46 -19.64 -13.05
N THR A 98 -6.14 -20.87 -13.46
CA THR A 98 -6.81 -22.09 -12.97
C THR A 98 -5.87 -23.29 -12.77
N THR A 99 -6.34 -24.31 -12.04
CA THR A 99 -5.64 -25.59 -11.80
C THR A 99 -5.67 -26.57 -12.99
N ILE A 100 -6.16 -26.17 -14.16
CA ILE A 100 -6.34 -27.04 -15.34
C ILE A 100 -5.07 -27.78 -15.76
N SER A 101 -3.90 -27.16 -15.60
CA SER A 101 -2.61 -27.72 -15.99
C SER A 101 -2.17 -28.87 -15.06
N THR A 102 -2.54 -28.80 -13.79
CA THR A 102 -2.38 -29.88 -12.80
C THR A 102 -3.40 -31.00 -13.02
N PHE A 103 -4.65 -30.65 -13.33
CA PHE A 103 -5.73 -31.63 -13.54
C PHE A 103 -5.59 -32.41 -14.86
N LEU A 104 -5.21 -31.73 -15.95
CA LEU A 104 -5.06 -32.29 -17.30
C LEU A 104 -3.67 -31.99 -17.89
N PRO A 105 -2.56 -32.52 -17.33
CA PRO A 105 -1.19 -32.13 -17.72
C PRO A 105 -0.82 -32.40 -19.19
N LYS A 106 -1.59 -33.24 -19.89
CA LYS A 106 -1.42 -33.55 -21.32
C LYS A 106 -2.42 -32.80 -22.23
N GLY A 107 -3.16 -31.85 -21.68
CA GLY A 107 -4.24 -31.11 -22.36
C GLY A 107 -3.78 -29.94 -23.24
N GLN A 108 -2.50 -29.56 -23.19
CA GLN A 108 -1.98 -28.41 -23.95
C GLN A 108 -2.27 -28.52 -25.45
N LYS A 109 -2.81 -27.45 -26.01
CA LYS A 109 -2.91 -27.22 -27.46
C LYS A 109 -2.21 -25.93 -27.85
N THR A 110 -2.09 -25.74 -29.16
CA THR A 110 -1.65 -24.49 -29.76
C THR A 110 -2.74 -23.98 -30.68
N TYR A 111 -3.20 -22.76 -30.43
CA TYR A 111 -4.18 -22.07 -31.27
C TYR A 111 -3.62 -20.73 -31.76
N LYS A 112 -4.14 -20.27 -32.90
CA LYS A 112 -3.80 -18.96 -33.44
C LYS A 112 -4.83 -17.94 -32.96
N VAL A 113 -4.45 -17.12 -31.99
CA VAL A 113 -5.31 -16.07 -31.42
C VAL A 113 -4.71 -14.72 -31.79
N TYR A 114 -5.49 -13.88 -32.47
CA TYR A 114 -5.05 -12.55 -32.95
C TYR A 114 -3.72 -12.57 -33.70
N GLY A 115 -3.55 -13.57 -34.57
CA GLY A 115 -2.34 -13.76 -35.37
C GLY A 115 -1.21 -14.48 -34.65
N GLN A 116 -1.22 -14.56 -33.32
CA GLN A 116 -0.17 -15.15 -32.48
C GLN A 116 -0.47 -16.62 -32.18
N ASN A 117 0.57 -17.47 -32.18
CA ASN A 117 0.45 -18.86 -31.76
C ASN A 117 0.53 -18.93 -30.22
N LEU A 118 -0.62 -19.08 -29.56
CA LEU A 118 -0.70 -19.28 -28.12
C LEU A 118 -0.73 -20.77 -27.79
N LYS A 119 0.14 -21.20 -26.87
CA LYS A 119 0.15 -22.55 -26.31
C LYS A 119 -0.37 -22.51 -24.87
N GLY A 120 -1.27 -23.43 -24.52
CA GLY A 120 -1.94 -23.48 -23.22
C GLY A 120 -3.14 -24.41 -23.23
N TRP A 121 -4.04 -24.23 -22.27
CA TRP A 121 -5.32 -24.93 -22.17
C TRP A 121 -6.46 -23.97 -22.50
N PHE A 122 -7.41 -24.37 -23.35
CA PHE A 122 -8.44 -23.47 -23.89
C PHE A 122 -9.84 -23.98 -23.55
N ALA A 123 -10.75 -23.05 -23.21
CA ALA A 123 -12.11 -23.36 -22.79
C ALA A 123 -12.89 -24.27 -23.78
N LEU A 124 -12.72 -24.02 -25.08
CA LEU A 124 -13.41 -24.75 -26.15
C LEU A 124 -13.02 -26.23 -26.29
N ASP A 125 -11.99 -26.70 -25.57
CA ASP A 125 -11.55 -28.09 -25.59
C ASP A 125 -12.31 -29.00 -24.62
N TYR A 126 -12.98 -28.41 -23.63
CA TYR A 126 -13.56 -29.09 -22.48
C TYR A 126 -15.07 -28.81 -22.37
N SER A 127 -15.85 -29.79 -21.90
CA SER A 127 -17.27 -29.57 -21.60
C SER A 127 -17.45 -28.72 -20.35
N ALA A 128 -18.63 -28.11 -20.21
CA ALA A 128 -19.06 -27.41 -19.00
C ALA A 128 -18.86 -28.27 -17.75
N ASP A 129 -19.26 -29.54 -17.80
CA ASP A 129 -19.07 -30.50 -16.70
C ASP A 129 -17.58 -30.67 -16.32
N THR A 130 -16.67 -30.80 -17.29
CA THR A 130 -15.23 -30.92 -17.00
C THR A 130 -14.68 -29.64 -16.34
N ILE A 131 -15.10 -28.46 -16.79
CA ILE A 131 -14.65 -27.18 -16.25
C ILE A 131 -15.20 -26.98 -14.83
N PHE A 132 -16.52 -27.02 -14.66
CA PHE A 132 -17.15 -26.68 -13.38
C PHE A 132 -16.97 -27.75 -12.28
N SER A 133 -16.84 -29.02 -12.64
CA SER A 133 -16.70 -30.12 -11.65
C SER A 133 -15.26 -30.39 -11.20
N ASN A 134 -14.24 -29.95 -11.95
CA ASN A 134 -12.85 -30.33 -11.68
C ASN A 134 -11.80 -29.21 -11.68
N VAL A 135 -12.14 -28.02 -12.19
CA VAL A 135 -11.17 -26.93 -12.35
C VAL A 135 -11.43 -25.84 -11.31
N SER A 136 -10.41 -25.55 -10.51
CA SER A 136 -10.43 -24.49 -9.50
C SER A 136 -9.65 -23.28 -9.99
N LEU A 137 -10.02 -22.10 -9.50
CA LEU A 137 -9.32 -20.84 -9.74
C LEU A 137 -8.03 -20.74 -8.90
N VAL A 138 -7.04 -20.00 -9.41
CA VAL A 138 -5.81 -19.60 -8.70
C VAL A 138 -5.44 -18.15 -9.02
N GLN A 139 -4.64 -17.52 -8.18
CA GLN A 139 -4.02 -16.23 -8.46
C GLN A 139 -2.80 -16.39 -9.36
N ASN A 140 -2.64 -15.44 -10.29
CA ASN A 140 -1.55 -15.40 -11.27
C ASN A 140 -0.61 -14.20 -11.08
N ILE A 141 -0.79 -13.45 -10.00
CA ILE A 141 -0.04 -12.24 -9.66
C ILE A 141 0.59 -12.48 -8.28
N PHE A 142 1.93 -12.50 -8.24
CA PHE A 142 2.70 -12.90 -7.06
C PHE A 142 2.56 -11.95 -5.85
N SER A 143 2.12 -10.71 -6.08
CA SER A 143 1.79 -9.75 -5.02
C SER A 143 0.43 -9.99 -4.34
N ARG A 144 -0.36 -10.96 -4.79
CA ARG A 144 -1.68 -11.29 -4.26
C ARG A 144 -1.66 -12.57 -3.41
N PRO A 145 -2.67 -12.80 -2.56
CA PRO A 145 -2.63 -13.89 -1.60
C PRO A 145 -2.95 -15.24 -2.28
N SER A 146 -1.94 -16.10 -2.43
CA SER A 146 -2.08 -17.48 -2.93
C SER A 146 -2.80 -18.43 -1.96
N ILE A 147 -3.15 -17.97 -0.75
CA ILE A 147 -3.84 -18.77 0.27
C ILE A 147 -5.24 -19.26 -0.19
N PHE A 148 -5.79 -18.68 -1.25
CA PHE A 148 -7.10 -19.01 -1.83
C PHE A 148 -7.01 -19.95 -3.04
N ASP A 149 -5.79 -20.28 -3.49
CA ASP A 149 -5.55 -21.05 -4.71
C ASP A 149 -6.12 -22.47 -4.58
N GLY A 150 -6.81 -22.91 -5.63
CA GLY A 150 -7.39 -24.25 -5.70
C GLY A 150 -8.70 -24.43 -4.91
N GLN A 151 -9.11 -23.46 -4.09
CA GLN A 151 -10.24 -23.59 -3.16
C GLN A 151 -11.57 -23.05 -3.71
N MET A 152 -11.56 -22.35 -4.84
CA MET A 152 -12.74 -21.68 -5.42
C MET A 152 -13.03 -22.21 -6.82
N SER A 153 -14.27 -22.60 -7.08
CA SER A 153 -14.73 -23.01 -8.41
C SER A 153 -14.86 -21.83 -9.38
N ILE A 154 -14.70 -22.09 -10.66
CA ILE A 154 -15.03 -21.15 -11.74
C ILE A 154 -16.54 -20.87 -11.72
N ALA A 155 -16.93 -19.60 -11.81
CA ALA A 155 -18.33 -19.19 -11.87
C ALA A 155 -18.84 -19.09 -13.32
N ALA A 156 -20.02 -19.67 -13.58
CA ALA A 156 -20.76 -19.42 -14.82
C ALA A 156 -21.25 -17.96 -14.86
N VAL A 157 -21.60 -17.45 -16.04
CA VAL A 157 -22.15 -16.09 -16.18
C VAL A 157 -23.46 -15.95 -15.39
N GLU A 158 -24.25 -17.02 -15.39
CA GLU A 158 -25.52 -17.17 -14.69
C GLU A 158 -25.32 -17.07 -13.17
N ASP A 159 -24.27 -17.67 -12.60
CA ASP A 159 -23.95 -17.56 -11.16
C ASP A 159 -23.67 -16.10 -10.75
N VAL A 160 -22.96 -15.35 -11.60
CA VAL A 160 -22.66 -13.93 -11.35
C VAL A 160 -23.90 -13.05 -11.50
N LEU A 161 -24.84 -13.42 -12.37
CA LEU A 161 -26.16 -12.76 -12.47
C LEU A 161 -27.05 -13.08 -11.26
N ASP A 162 -27.02 -14.31 -10.75
CA ASP A 162 -27.79 -14.75 -9.58
C ASP A 162 -27.29 -14.13 -8.25
N ALA A 163 -26.02 -13.72 -8.19
CA ALA A 163 -25.48 -12.84 -7.13
C ALA A 163 -26.10 -11.42 -7.14
N LYS A 164 -26.88 -11.06 -8.18
CA LYS A 164 -27.64 -9.80 -8.32
C LYS A 164 -26.77 -8.54 -8.12
N PRO A 165 -25.66 -8.39 -8.86
CA PRO A 165 -24.87 -7.15 -8.83
C PRO A 165 -25.74 -5.94 -9.25
N PRO A 166 -25.48 -4.72 -8.73
CA PRO A 166 -26.28 -3.54 -9.06
C PRO A 166 -26.33 -3.24 -10.56
N LYS A 167 -25.22 -3.51 -11.26
CA LYS A 167 -25.13 -3.54 -12.72
C LYS A 167 -24.22 -4.69 -13.16
N PHE A 168 -24.49 -5.29 -14.31
CA PHE A 168 -23.67 -6.34 -14.92
C PHE A 168 -23.14 -5.93 -16.31
N TRP A 169 -21.87 -6.22 -16.54
CA TRP A 169 -21.13 -5.94 -17.77
C TRP A 169 -20.52 -7.23 -18.29
N LEU A 170 -20.90 -7.64 -19.51
CA LEU A 170 -20.35 -8.81 -20.17
C LEU A 170 -19.35 -8.41 -21.26
N SER A 171 -18.12 -8.87 -21.16
CA SER A 171 -17.01 -8.46 -22.02
C SER A 171 -16.61 -9.60 -22.93
N VAL A 172 -16.87 -9.46 -24.23
CA VAL A 172 -16.62 -10.49 -25.25
C VAL A 172 -15.27 -10.24 -25.90
N GLN A 173 -14.26 -10.96 -25.43
CA GLN A 173 -12.86 -10.70 -25.76
C GLN A 173 -12.36 -11.38 -27.04
N TYR A 174 -13.02 -12.42 -27.56
CA TYR A 174 -12.45 -13.34 -28.58
C TYR A 174 -13.50 -13.88 -29.57
N ASP A 175 -14.38 -13.04 -30.11
CA ASP A 175 -15.52 -13.47 -30.96
C ASP A 175 -15.06 -14.20 -32.24
N ALA A 176 -14.13 -13.61 -33.00
CA ALA A 176 -13.62 -14.22 -34.23
C ALA A 176 -12.97 -15.59 -33.99
N PHE A 177 -12.28 -15.77 -32.86
CA PHE A 177 -11.66 -17.04 -32.47
C PHE A 177 -12.71 -18.11 -32.15
N TYR A 178 -13.74 -17.77 -31.37
CA TYR A 178 -14.83 -18.70 -31.09
C TYR A 178 -15.60 -19.08 -32.36
N MET A 179 -15.85 -18.11 -33.25
CA MET A 179 -16.53 -18.32 -34.52
C MET A 179 -15.75 -19.26 -35.46
N GLU A 180 -14.42 -19.17 -35.52
CA GLU A 180 -13.55 -20.13 -36.23
C GLU A 180 -13.74 -21.57 -35.70
N HIS A 181 -13.99 -21.70 -34.39
CA HIS A 181 -14.20 -22.97 -33.70
C HIS A 181 -15.68 -23.37 -33.51
N LYS A 182 -16.60 -22.76 -34.29
CA LYS A 182 -18.05 -23.06 -34.32
C LYS A 182 -18.81 -22.78 -33.02
N LEU A 183 -18.26 -21.91 -32.17
CA LEU A 183 -18.92 -21.34 -31.00
C LEU A 183 -19.29 -19.89 -31.29
N SER A 184 -20.39 -19.37 -30.73
CA SER A 184 -20.81 -17.99 -30.98
C SER A 184 -21.18 -17.26 -29.69
N PRO A 185 -20.34 -16.33 -29.21
CA PRO A 185 -20.67 -15.41 -28.13
C PRO A 185 -21.97 -14.64 -28.38
N ALA A 186 -22.26 -14.27 -29.63
CA ALA A 186 -23.50 -13.59 -29.98
C ALA A 186 -24.75 -14.47 -29.76
N GLU A 187 -24.71 -15.75 -30.16
CA GLU A 187 -25.82 -16.68 -29.89
C GLU A 187 -25.94 -17.04 -28.40
N TYR A 188 -24.81 -17.18 -27.68
CA TYR A 188 -24.82 -17.34 -26.22
C TYR A 188 -25.56 -16.17 -25.54
N ILE A 189 -25.24 -14.92 -25.89
CA ILE A 189 -25.92 -13.76 -25.31
C ILE A 189 -27.41 -13.69 -25.71
N ARG A 190 -27.77 -14.11 -26.92
CA ARG A 190 -29.17 -14.24 -27.36
C ARG A 190 -29.93 -15.30 -26.55
N SER A 191 -29.27 -16.40 -26.18
CA SER A 191 -29.85 -17.45 -25.33
C SER A 191 -30.20 -16.93 -23.93
N LEU A 192 -29.35 -16.06 -23.36
CA LEU A 192 -29.60 -15.34 -22.11
C LEU A 192 -30.68 -14.24 -22.24
N ARG A 193 -31.16 -13.96 -23.45
CA ARG A 193 -32.13 -12.90 -23.78
C ARG A 193 -31.71 -11.52 -23.29
N PHE A 194 -30.40 -11.27 -23.13
CA PHE A 194 -29.84 -10.06 -22.52
C PHE A 194 -30.32 -9.80 -21.08
N SER A 195 -30.88 -10.80 -20.39
CA SER A 195 -31.45 -10.65 -19.05
C SER A 195 -30.39 -10.21 -18.04
N GLY A 196 -30.60 -9.05 -17.40
CA GLY A 196 -29.64 -8.47 -16.44
C GLY A 196 -28.40 -7.81 -17.06
N ILE A 197 -28.15 -7.93 -18.38
CA ILE A 197 -26.93 -7.42 -19.01
C ILE A 197 -27.08 -5.93 -19.35
N ASN A 198 -26.47 -5.05 -18.54
CA ASN A 198 -26.56 -3.61 -18.73
C ASN A 198 -25.56 -3.08 -19.78
N VAL A 199 -24.38 -3.69 -19.86
CA VAL A 199 -23.30 -3.30 -20.77
C VAL A 199 -22.69 -4.53 -21.43
N ILE A 200 -22.38 -4.41 -22.72
CA ILE A 200 -21.52 -5.36 -23.43
C ILE A 200 -20.31 -4.59 -23.98
N SER A 201 -19.11 -5.14 -23.80
CA SER A 201 -17.89 -4.65 -24.48
C SER A 201 -17.27 -5.68 -25.40
N SER A 202 -16.49 -5.21 -26.36
CA SER A 202 -15.59 -6.06 -27.14
C SER A 202 -14.49 -5.21 -27.80
N PRO A 203 -13.28 -5.76 -27.96
CA PRO A 203 -12.27 -5.20 -28.86
C PRO A 203 -12.60 -5.43 -30.35
N GLU A 204 -13.61 -6.24 -30.69
CA GLU A 204 -13.90 -6.62 -32.08
C GLU A 204 -15.09 -5.83 -32.67
N ILE A 205 -14.81 -5.05 -33.73
CA ILE A 205 -15.79 -4.18 -34.38
C ILE A 205 -16.90 -5.00 -35.06
N GLY A 206 -16.56 -6.18 -35.60
CA GLY A 206 -17.49 -7.11 -36.22
C GLY A 206 -18.55 -7.61 -35.25
N PHE A 207 -18.12 -8.05 -34.06
CA PHE A 207 -19.01 -8.50 -32.99
C PHE A 207 -19.99 -7.40 -32.54
N LEU A 208 -19.49 -6.19 -32.22
CA LEU A 208 -20.36 -5.10 -31.76
C LEU A 208 -21.40 -4.71 -32.81
N LYS A 209 -21.05 -4.76 -34.11
CA LYS A 209 -21.99 -4.54 -35.21
C LYS A 209 -22.99 -5.69 -35.38
N SER A 210 -22.58 -6.95 -35.15
CA SER A 210 -23.46 -8.12 -35.29
C SER A 210 -24.57 -8.17 -34.24
N ILE A 211 -24.29 -7.67 -33.02
CA ILE A 211 -25.24 -7.69 -31.89
C ILE A 211 -26.00 -6.38 -31.67
N GLY A 212 -25.61 -5.29 -32.35
CA GLY A 212 -26.13 -3.93 -32.10
C GLY A 212 -27.64 -3.71 -32.28
N LYS A 213 -28.34 -4.53 -33.08
CA LYS A 213 -29.82 -4.48 -33.15
C LYS A 213 -30.48 -5.07 -31.91
N ASP A 214 -29.92 -6.14 -31.38
CA ASP A 214 -30.46 -6.88 -30.24
C ASP A 214 -30.16 -6.13 -28.93
N ALA A 215 -28.92 -5.67 -28.76
CA ALA A 215 -28.52 -4.81 -27.64
C ALA A 215 -29.40 -3.54 -27.54
N ARG A 216 -29.71 -2.88 -28.67
CA ARG A 216 -30.60 -1.71 -28.71
C ARG A 216 -32.02 -2.03 -28.24
N ARG A 217 -32.56 -3.21 -28.59
CA ARG A 217 -33.89 -3.66 -28.13
C ARG A 217 -33.88 -3.97 -26.63
N ALA A 218 -32.80 -4.57 -26.13
CA ALA A 218 -32.59 -4.86 -24.71
C ALA A 218 -32.24 -3.62 -23.86
N LYS A 219 -31.92 -2.48 -24.49
CA LYS A 219 -31.36 -1.26 -23.85
C LYS A 219 -29.96 -1.48 -23.22
N THR A 220 -29.24 -2.51 -23.67
CA THR A 220 -27.85 -2.79 -23.29
C THR A 220 -26.91 -1.83 -24.03
N LYS A 221 -25.99 -1.20 -23.30
CA LYS A 221 -24.93 -0.36 -23.88
C LYS A 221 -23.90 -1.21 -24.62
N LEU A 222 -23.33 -0.69 -25.71
CA LEU A 222 -22.19 -1.29 -26.40
C LEU A 222 -20.95 -0.42 -26.25
N ILE A 223 -19.84 -0.99 -25.79
CA ILE A 223 -18.59 -0.28 -25.53
C ILE A 223 -17.46 -0.90 -26.35
N PHE A 224 -16.72 -0.08 -27.08
CA PHE A 224 -15.58 -0.55 -27.88
C PHE A 224 -14.28 -0.51 -27.08
N GLU A 225 -13.55 -1.62 -27.01
CA GLU A 225 -12.32 -1.71 -26.24
C GLU A 225 -11.07 -1.52 -27.09
N PHE A 226 -10.25 -0.54 -26.74
CA PHE A 226 -8.90 -0.40 -27.29
C PHE A 226 -7.92 -1.33 -26.57
N LYS A 227 -7.07 -2.01 -27.34
CA LYS A 227 -5.93 -2.79 -26.83
C LYS A 227 -4.63 -1.99 -26.93
N ASP A 228 -3.50 -2.67 -27.03
CA ASP A 228 -2.22 -2.01 -27.35
C ASP A 228 -2.33 -1.22 -28.68
N PRO A 229 -1.79 0.02 -28.77
CA PRO A 229 -1.96 0.89 -29.94
C PRO A 229 -1.50 0.27 -31.27
N GLU A 230 -0.48 -0.59 -31.24
CA GLU A 230 0.16 -1.17 -32.42
C GLU A 230 -0.44 -2.53 -32.81
N THR A 231 -1.35 -3.07 -31.99
CA THR A 231 -2.11 -4.29 -32.30
C THR A 231 -3.21 -3.99 -33.32
N ASN A 232 -3.45 -4.93 -34.25
CA ASN A 232 -4.54 -4.84 -35.21
C ASN A 232 -5.87 -5.31 -34.62
N GLU A 233 -6.95 -4.58 -34.90
CA GLU A 233 -8.32 -5.01 -34.64
C GLU A 233 -8.70 -6.14 -35.63
N PRO A 234 -9.23 -7.29 -35.16
CA PRO A 234 -9.39 -8.48 -36.00
C PRO A 234 -10.29 -8.33 -37.23
N THR A 235 -11.35 -7.51 -37.15
CA THR A 235 -12.35 -7.37 -38.21
C THR A 235 -11.88 -6.50 -39.37
N THR A 236 -11.22 -5.38 -39.05
CA THR A 236 -10.80 -4.36 -40.01
C THR A 236 -9.32 -4.48 -40.39
N ASN A 237 -8.54 -5.26 -39.63
CA ASN A 237 -7.09 -5.39 -39.74
C ASN A 237 -6.34 -4.05 -39.71
N LYS A 238 -6.91 -3.06 -39.01
CA LYS A 238 -6.28 -1.75 -38.74
C LYS A 238 -5.78 -1.70 -37.31
N LYS A 239 -4.72 -0.92 -37.07
CA LYS A 239 -4.21 -0.69 -35.72
C LYS A 239 -5.23 0.04 -34.84
N TYR A 240 -5.23 -0.26 -33.54
CA TYR A 240 -6.02 0.50 -32.56
C TYR A 240 -5.67 2.00 -32.57
N SER A 241 -4.40 2.36 -32.79
CA SER A 241 -3.96 3.74 -32.97
C SER A 241 -4.62 4.44 -34.17
N GLU A 242 -4.76 3.76 -35.31
CA GLU A 242 -5.46 4.28 -36.49
C GLU A 242 -6.97 4.42 -36.27
N ILE A 243 -7.59 3.47 -35.56
CA ILE A 243 -9.02 3.47 -35.26
C ILE A 243 -9.37 4.63 -34.32
N LEU A 244 -8.48 4.97 -33.37
CA LEU A 244 -8.67 6.06 -32.41
C LEU A 244 -8.84 7.42 -33.11
N LEU A 245 -8.23 7.62 -34.28
CA LEU A 245 -8.34 8.85 -35.06
C LEU A 245 -9.75 9.10 -35.64
N ASN A 246 -10.67 8.12 -35.57
CA ASN A 246 -12.03 8.24 -36.11
C ASN A 246 -13.11 7.82 -35.08
N LEU A 247 -13.16 8.57 -33.97
CA LEU A 247 -14.18 8.40 -32.92
C LEU A 247 -15.62 8.51 -33.44
N ALA A 248 -15.86 9.30 -34.51
CA ALA A 248 -17.18 9.41 -35.14
C ALA A 248 -17.65 8.08 -35.77
N ALA A 249 -16.74 7.30 -36.37
CA ALA A 249 -17.05 5.97 -36.88
C ALA A 249 -17.37 4.97 -35.76
N ILE A 250 -16.71 5.10 -34.60
CA ILE A 250 -16.99 4.29 -33.40
C ILE A 250 -18.37 4.60 -32.84
N LYS A 251 -18.74 5.90 -32.79
CA LYS A 251 -20.05 6.36 -32.31
C LYS A 251 -21.24 5.78 -33.10
N ALA A 252 -21.03 5.33 -34.33
CA ALA A 252 -22.07 4.68 -35.13
C ALA A 252 -22.51 3.29 -34.58
N PHE A 253 -21.68 2.63 -33.77
CA PHE A 253 -21.98 1.30 -33.20
C PHE A 253 -21.79 1.18 -31.68
N ALA A 254 -21.06 2.09 -31.03
CA ALA A 254 -20.83 2.09 -29.59
C ALA A 254 -21.34 3.36 -28.89
N THR A 255 -21.67 3.24 -27.61
CA THR A 255 -22.03 4.35 -26.71
C THR A 255 -20.83 4.93 -25.95
N GLY A 256 -19.72 4.20 -25.92
CA GLY A 256 -18.48 4.60 -25.25
C GLY A 256 -17.31 3.70 -25.64
N ILE A 257 -16.15 3.96 -25.02
CA ILE A 257 -14.89 3.27 -25.26
C ILE A 257 -14.24 2.84 -23.94
N ILE A 258 -13.54 1.70 -23.93
CA ILE A 258 -12.54 1.35 -22.91
C ILE A 258 -11.17 1.71 -23.46
N VAL A 259 -10.33 2.38 -22.67
CA VAL A 259 -8.92 2.62 -23.00
C VAL A 259 -8.01 2.26 -21.83
N PRO A 260 -6.84 1.64 -22.07
CA PRO A 260 -5.79 1.51 -21.05
C PRO A 260 -5.40 2.89 -20.51
N LYS A 261 -5.15 3.01 -19.21
CA LYS A 261 -4.90 4.30 -18.53
C LYS A 261 -3.79 5.14 -19.18
N ASP A 262 -2.78 4.49 -19.76
CA ASP A 262 -1.65 5.13 -20.46
C ASP A 262 -2.05 5.84 -21.77
N TYR A 263 -3.22 5.55 -22.36
CA TYR A 263 -3.78 6.35 -23.47
C TYR A 263 -4.19 7.76 -23.02
N ILE A 264 -4.55 7.93 -21.74
CA ILE A 264 -5.03 9.20 -21.18
C ILE A 264 -3.86 9.95 -20.55
N TRP A 265 -3.08 9.27 -19.71
CA TRP A 265 -1.91 9.79 -19.03
C TRP A 265 -0.67 8.95 -19.38
N PRO A 266 0.01 9.24 -20.51
CA PRO A 266 1.14 8.45 -20.94
C PRO A 266 2.31 8.55 -19.94
N ILE A 267 2.99 7.44 -19.71
CA ILE A 267 4.15 7.37 -18.81
C ILE A 267 5.45 7.32 -19.64
N ASP A 268 6.55 7.86 -19.13
CA ASP A 268 7.89 7.70 -19.72
C ASP A 268 8.63 6.44 -19.23
N SER A 269 9.78 6.13 -19.83
CA SER A 269 10.58 4.96 -19.42
C SER A 269 11.14 5.08 -18.00
N ALA A 270 11.15 6.27 -17.41
CA ALA A 270 11.56 6.55 -16.04
C ALA A 270 10.38 6.55 -15.03
N LYS A 271 9.18 6.15 -15.47
CA LYS A 271 7.94 6.07 -14.69
C LYS A 271 7.36 7.43 -14.24
N TYR A 272 7.58 8.50 -15.00
CA TYR A 272 6.92 9.79 -14.79
C TYR A 272 5.80 10.07 -15.80
N LEU A 273 4.77 10.80 -15.36
CA LEU A 273 3.68 11.24 -16.22
C LEU A 273 4.15 12.25 -17.26
N LYS A 274 3.74 12.04 -18.51
CA LYS A 274 3.77 13.02 -19.59
C LYS A 274 2.49 13.88 -19.54
N PRO A 275 2.39 14.98 -20.32
CA PRO A 275 1.13 15.70 -20.50
C PRO A 275 -0.01 14.76 -20.93
N PRO A 276 -1.26 15.03 -20.50
CA PRO A 276 -2.39 14.19 -20.85
C PRO A 276 -2.69 14.28 -22.35
N THR A 277 -3.26 13.21 -22.91
CA THR A 277 -3.80 13.27 -24.27
C THR A 277 -5.20 13.89 -24.27
N THR A 278 -5.69 14.26 -25.45
CA THR A 278 -7.04 14.80 -25.62
C THR A 278 -8.14 13.73 -25.65
N VAL A 279 -7.80 12.44 -25.54
CA VAL A 279 -8.69 11.30 -25.82
C VAL A 279 -10.03 11.36 -25.10
N VAL A 280 -10.04 11.76 -23.82
CA VAL A 280 -11.28 11.89 -23.04
C VAL A 280 -12.15 13.01 -23.61
N THR A 281 -11.55 14.19 -23.83
CA THR A 281 -12.29 15.36 -24.35
C THR A 281 -12.78 15.16 -25.79
N ASP A 282 -12.04 14.42 -26.63
CA ASP A 282 -12.43 14.17 -28.02
C ASP A 282 -13.49 13.06 -28.12
N ALA A 283 -13.42 12.03 -27.27
CA ALA A 283 -14.49 11.06 -27.11
C ALA A 283 -15.78 11.72 -26.61
N HIS A 284 -15.68 12.61 -25.62
CA HIS A 284 -16.84 13.37 -25.13
C HIS A 284 -17.45 14.27 -26.21
N LYS A 285 -16.64 14.97 -27.02
CA LYS A 285 -17.12 15.74 -28.20
C LYS A 285 -17.82 14.83 -29.23
N ALA A 286 -17.35 13.60 -29.40
CA ALA A 286 -17.99 12.58 -30.24
C ALA A 286 -19.21 11.90 -29.57
N GLY A 287 -19.55 12.26 -28.33
CA GLY A 287 -20.64 11.67 -27.56
C GLY A 287 -20.39 10.22 -27.11
N LEU A 288 -19.12 9.85 -26.89
CA LEU A 288 -18.68 8.55 -26.37
C LEU A 288 -18.27 8.67 -24.90
N GLU A 289 -18.82 7.82 -24.04
CA GLU A 289 -18.35 7.64 -22.66
C GLU A 289 -16.94 7.03 -22.66
N VAL A 290 -16.08 7.36 -21.68
CA VAL A 290 -14.72 6.82 -21.58
C VAL A 290 -14.51 6.07 -20.27
N TYR A 291 -14.16 4.79 -20.37
CA TYR A 291 -13.83 3.92 -19.25
C TYR A 291 -12.32 3.65 -19.26
N ALA A 292 -11.61 4.05 -18.20
CA ALA A 292 -10.17 3.81 -18.08
C ALA A 292 -9.90 2.46 -17.41
N SER A 293 -8.97 1.67 -17.96
CA SER A 293 -8.61 0.33 -17.45
C SER A 293 -7.15 0.21 -17.02
N GLY A 294 -6.85 -0.81 -16.22
CA GLY A 294 -5.49 -1.09 -15.71
C GLY A 294 -5.18 -0.48 -14.34
N PHE A 295 -6.20 -0.30 -13.49
CA PHE A 295 -6.02 0.19 -12.12
C PHE A 295 -5.82 -0.98 -11.15
N VAL A 296 -4.69 -0.95 -10.46
CA VAL A 296 -4.21 -1.96 -9.50
C VAL A 296 -3.47 -1.26 -8.37
N ASN A 297 -3.60 -1.76 -7.14
CA ASN A 297 -2.90 -1.22 -5.97
C ASN A 297 -1.52 -1.90 -5.76
N ASP A 298 -1.32 -3.08 -6.35
CA ASP A 298 -0.24 -4.02 -6.02
C ASP A 298 0.91 -4.02 -7.05
N MET A 299 1.18 -2.87 -7.68
CA MET A 299 2.21 -2.71 -8.71
C MET A 299 2.91 -1.34 -8.62
N LEU A 300 4.16 -1.25 -9.07
CA LEU A 300 4.86 0.02 -9.26
C LEU A 300 4.18 0.87 -10.37
N THR A 301 3.42 1.88 -9.97
CA THR A 301 2.83 2.90 -10.85
C THR A 301 3.76 4.11 -11.02
N SER A 302 3.25 5.27 -11.44
CA SER A 302 4.08 6.46 -11.63
C SER A 302 4.53 7.09 -10.30
N TYR A 303 5.79 7.51 -10.23
CA TYR A 303 6.32 8.26 -9.07
C TYR A 303 5.60 9.58 -8.81
N ASN A 304 4.83 10.11 -9.78
CA ASN A 304 3.98 11.28 -9.59
C ASN A 304 2.86 11.07 -8.54
N TYR A 305 2.51 9.83 -8.22
CA TYR A 305 1.45 9.50 -7.26
C TYR A 305 1.97 9.14 -5.87
N SER A 306 3.29 9.17 -5.62
CA SER A 306 3.88 8.83 -4.32
C SER A 306 3.39 7.48 -3.77
N PHE A 307 3.24 6.49 -4.67
CA PHE A 307 2.70 5.14 -4.41
C PHE A 307 1.25 5.10 -3.88
N ASP A 308 0.52 6.21 -3.89
CA ASP A 308 -0.87 6.30 -3.42
C ASP A 308 -1.84 5.95 -4.56
N PRO A 309 -2.53 4.80 -4.53
CA PRO A 309 -3.44 4.43 -5.62
C PRO A 309 -4.63 5.39 -5.72
N SER A 310 -5.08 5.99 -4.61
CA SER A 310 -6.17 6.98 -4.65
C SER A 310 -5.76 8.26 -5.38
N ALA A 311 -4.50 8.66 -5.27
CA ALA A 311 -3.96 9.79 -6.04
C ALA A 311 -3.95 9.48 -7.55
N GLU A 312 -3.67 8.23 -7.94
CA GLU A 312 -3.83 7.78 -9.33
C GLU A 312 -5.29 7.91 -9.79
N TYR A 313 -6.28 7.34 -9.10
CA TYR A 313 -7.70 7.46 -9.51
C TYR A 313 -8.14 8.94 -9.63
N LEU A 314 -7.81 9.78 -8.65
CA LEU A 314 -8.19 11.21 -8.65
C LEU A 314 -7.66 11.94 -9.90
N GLN A 315 -6.48 11.58 -10.41
CA GLN A 315 -5.90 12.16 -11.62
C GLN A 315 -6.77 11.98 -12.88
N PHE A 316 -7.71 11.02 -12.89
CA PHE A 316 -8.59 10.76 -14.03
C PHE A 316 -10.00 11.38 -13.88
N VAL A 317 -10.37 11.89 -12.69
CA VAL A 317 -11.75 12.37 -12.40
C VAL A 317 -11.83 13.75 -11.73
N ASP A 318 -10.76 14.21 -11.08
CA ASP A 318 -10.71 15.46 -10.32
C ASP A 318 -9.44 16.29 -10.63
N ASN A 319 -9.01 16.26 -11.90
CA ASN A 319 -7.85 17.01 -12.40
C ASN A 319 -8.19 18.44 -12.92
N GLY A 320 -9.48 18.81 -12.89
CA GLY A 320 -9.98 20.11 -13.35
C GLY A 320 -10.10 20.32 -14.87
N GLN A 321 -9.64 19.37 -15.70
CA GLN A 321 -9.66 19.45 -17.17
C GLN A 321 -10.69 18.49 -17.79
N PHE A 322 -10.80 17.27 -17.27
CA PHE A 322 -11.76 16.24 -17.70
C PHE A 322 -12.05 15.25 -16.57
N SER A 323 -13.10 14.43 -16.73
CA SER A 323 -13.33 13.23 -15.93
C SER A 323 -13.65 12.05 -16.83
N VAL A 324 -13.03 10.90 -16.62
CA VAL A 324 -13.49 9.63 -17.22
C VAL A 324 -14.87 9.27 -16.68
N ASP A 325 -15.69 8.59 -17.49
CA ASP A 325 -17.03 8.13 -17.14
C ASP A 325 -17.02 6.87 -16.27
N GLY A 326 -15.87 6.21 -16.12
CA GLY A 326 -15.67 5.16 -15.12
C GLY A 326 -14.28 4.51 -15.13
N PHE A 327 -14.08 3.61 -14.17
CA PHE A 327 -12.84 2.85 -13.95
C PHE A 327 -13.10 1.36 -14.04
N ILE A 328 -12.26 0.63 -14.77
CA ILE A 328 -12.14 -0.84 -14.67
C ILE A 328 -10.94 -1.14 -13.77
N SER A 329 -11.24 -1.74 -12.61
CA SER A 329 -10.29 -1.92 -11.51
C SER A 329 -10.37 -3.32 -10.89
N ASP A 330 -9.21 -3.81 -10.44
CA ASP A 330 -9.06 -5.01 -9.62
C ASP A 330 -9.35 -4.74 -8.13
N PHE A 331 -9.32 -3.46 -7.73
CA PHE A 331 -9.51 -2.96 -6.36
C PHE A 331 -10.68 -1.97 -6.32
N PRO A 332 -11.93 -2.43 -6.54
CA PRO A 332 -13.10 -1.56 -6.62
C PRO A 332 -13.40 -0.71 -5.36
N PRO A 333 -12.99 -1.07 -4.12
CA PRO A 333 -13.09 -0.14 -2.98
C PRO A 333 -12.21 1.11 -3.13
N THR A 334 -11.00 0.98 -3.69
CA THR A 334 -10.09 2.12 -3.88
C THR A 334 -10.59 3.08 -4.95
N ALA A 335 -11.20 2.57 -6.02
CA ALA A 335 -11.93 3.40 -6.98
C ALA A 335 -13.14 4.10 -6.31
N SER A 336 -13.87 3.37 -5.47
CA SER A 336 -15.04 3.89 -4.74
C SER A 336 -14.66 5.00 -3.75
N GLN A 337 -13.57 4.85 -2.98
CA GLN A 337 -13.13 5.87 -2.04
C GLN A 337 -12.58 7.12 -2.74
N ALA A 338 -11.86 6.97 -3.85
CA ALA A 338 -11.38 8.11 -4.63
C ALA A 338 -12.55 9.00 -5.08
N ILE A 339 -13.62 8.38 -5.58
CA ILE A 339 -14.84 9.06 -6.02
C ILE A 339 -15.66 9.63 -4.84
N SER A 340 -16.01 8.78 -3.87
CA SER A 340 -16.99 9.14 -2.83
C SER A 340 -16.38 9.97 -1.69
N CYS A 341 -15.14 9.68 -1.30
CA CYS A 341 -14.47 10.30 -0.16
C CYS A 341 -13.60 11.50 -0.54
N PHE A 342 -12.85 11.40 -1.64
CA PHE A 342 -11.76 12.35 -1.94
C PHE A 342 -12.04 13.32 -3.09
N ALA A 343 -12.82 12.94 -4.10
CA ALA A 343 -13.07 13.82 -5.24
C ALA A 343 -13.87 15.08 -4.83
N HIS A 344 -13.46 16.22 -5.36
CA HIS A 344 -13.92 17.57 -5.05
C HIS A 344 -13.70 17.97 -3.57
N GLN A 345 -12.78 17.31 -2.86
CA GLN A 345 -12.34 17.71 -1.51
C GLN A 345 -11.47 18.96 -1.59
N LYS A 346 -11.85 20.02 -0.87
CA LYS A 346 -11.04 21.25 -0.83
C LYS A 346 -9.84 21.08 0.10
N ARG A 347 -8.68 21.65 -0.26
CA ARG A 347 -7.44 21.56 0.54
C ARG A 347 -7.58 22.15 1.95
N ASP A 348 -8.44 23.16 2.11
CA ASP A 348 -8.77 23.86 3.35
C ASP A 348 -9.88 23.18 4.18
N THR A 349 -10.38 22.00 3.75
CA THR A 349 -11.38 21.24 4.52
C THR A 349 -10.83 20.95 5.93
N PRO A 350 -11.55 21.32 7.01
CA PRO A 350 -11.09 21.06 8.36
C PRO A 350 -10.85 19.57 8.62
N LYS A 351 -9.85 19.31 9.45
CA LYS A 351 -9.53 17.97 9.93
C LYS A 351 -10.61 17.45 10.88
N ILE A 352 -10.97 16.18 10.72
CA ILE A 352 -11.87 15.43 11.60
C ILE A 352 -11.04 14.69 12.65
N GLY A 353 -11.52 14.68 13.89
CA GLY A 353 -10.81 14.06 15.02
C GLY A 353 -9.60 14.87 15.52
N LYS A 354 -8.80 14.24 16.39
CA LYS A 354 -7.61 14.86 17.03
C LYS A 354 -6.28 14.16 16.73
N THR A 355 -6.32 13.01 16.06
CA THR A 355 -5.15 12.18 15.71
C THR A 355 -4.12 12.99 14.93
N LEU A 356 -2.89 13.09 15.41
CA LEU A 356 -1.82 13.86 14.76
C LEU A 356 -1.27 13.15 13.51
N VAL A 357 -1.00 13.91 12.44
CA VAL A 357 -0.12 13.50 11.35
C VAL A 357 1.28 14.00 11.67
N ILE A 358 2.15 13.06 12.03
CA ILE A 358 3.55 13.29 12.37
C ILE A 358 4.38 12.74 11.20
N THR A 359 5.43 13.45 10.80
CA THR A 359 6.33 12.94 9.75
C THR A 359 7.34 11.92 10.29
N HIS A 360 7.88 11.11 9.37
CA HIS A 360 9.10 10.33 9.60
C HIS A 360 10.20 10.87 8.70
N ASN A 361 11.10 11.67 9.27
CA ASN A 361 12.14 12.45 8.59
C ASN A 361 11.60 13.38 7.48
N GLY A 362 10.43 14.01 7.71
CA GLY A 362 9.69 14.78 6.70
C GLY A 362 8.93 13.90 5.70
N ALA A 363 8.72 14.37 4.46
CA ALA A 363 8.15 13.59 3.37
C ALA A 363 9.19 12.68 2.70
N SER A 364 9.79 11.79 3.51
CA SER A 364 10.93 10.92 3.16
C SER A 364 10.60 9.81 2.14
N GLY A 365 9.32 9.62 1.83
CA GLY A 365 8.86 8.81 0.70
C GLY A 365 9.18 9.41 -0.67
N ASP A 366 9.31 10.74 -0.75
CA ASP A 366 9.41 11.51 -1.99
C ASP A 366 10.74 12.26 -2.16
N TYR A 367 11.44 12.53 -1.05
CA TYR A 367 12.72 13.22 -0.98
C TYR A 367 13.65 12.53 0.03
N PRO A 368 14.98 12.75 -0.02
CA PRO A 368 15.88 12.36 1.06
C PRO A 368 15.40 12.93 2.40
N GLY A 369 15.27 12.07 3.41
CA GLY A 369 14.77 12.45 4.73
C GLY A 369 15.63 13.53 5.41
N CYS A 370 15.02 14.28 6.32
CA CYS A 370 15.65 15.38 7.08
C CYS A 370 16.22 16.53 6.23
N THR A 371 15.78 16.67 4.98
CA THR A 371 16.17 17.79 4.11
C THR A 371 15.16 18.93 4.09
N ASP A 372 15.63 20.13 3.73
CA ASP A 372 14.79 21.30 3.45
C ASP A 372 13.60 21.01 2.52
N LEU A 373 13.81 20.20 1.46
CA LEU A 373 12.74 19.80 0.55
C LEU A 373 11.78 18.76 1.14
N ALA A 374 12.27 17.77 1.91
CA ALA A 374 11.41 16.80 2.58
C ALA A 374 10.50 17.48 3.62
N TYR A 375 11.02 18.46 4.37
CA TYR A 375 10.22 19.24 5.30
C TYR A 375 9.28 20.21 4.61
N GLN A 376 9.70 20.89 3.54
CA GLN A 376 8.80 21.76 2.77
C GLN A 376 7.63 20.98 2.18
N LYS A 377 7.88 19.82 1.55
CA LYS A 377 6.79 18.96 1.08
C LYS A 377 5.89 18.47 2.22
N ALA A 378 6.43 18.08 3.37
CA ALA A 378 5.61 17.69 4.52
C ALA A 378 4.66 18.79 5.01
N VAL A 379 5.11 20.06 4.99
CA VAL A 379 4.27 21.22 5.30
C VAL A 379 3.18 21.40 4.23
N ASP A 380 3.53 21.30 2.95
CA ASP A 380 2.60 21.48 1.84
C ASP A 380 1.56 20.35 1.75
N ASP A 381 1.96 19.14 2.13
CA ASP A 381 1.12 17.95 2.33
C ASP A 381 0.24 18.03 3.60
N GLY A 382 0.48 19.02 4.46
CA GLY A 382 -0.36 19.37 5.60
C GLY A 382 -0.14 18.58 6.89
N ALA A 383 1.09 18.09 7.15
CA ALA A 383 1.46 17.48 8.42
C ALA A 383 1.23 18.42 9.63
N ASP A 384 0.76 17.87 10.76
CA ASP A 384 0.55 18.66 11.98
C ASP A 384 1.88 18.90 12.72
N VAL A 385 2.78 17.91 12.65
CA VAL A 385 4.07 17.88 13.36
C VAL A 385 5.14 17.40 12.38
N ILE A 386 6.22 18.17 12.26
CA ILE A 386 7.44 17.72 11.55
C ILE A 386 8.49 17.25 12.55
N ASP A 387 9.26 16.23 12.20
CA ASP A 387 10.20 15.54 13.09
C ASP A 387 11.68 15.79 12.75
N CYS A 388 12.55 15.70 13.74
CA CYS A 388 14.00 15.76 13.57
C CYS A 388 14.65 14.74 14.50
N SER A 389 15.10 13.61 13.94
CA SER A 389 16.07 12.73 14.59
C SER A 389 17.41 13.46 14.65
N VAL A 390 17.83 13.82 15.85
CA VAL A 390 19.03 14.64 16.06
C VAL A 390 20.26 13.75 16.09
N GLN A 391 21.22 14.08 15.23
CA GLN A 391 22.55 13.49 15.23
C GLN A 391 23.60 14.55 15.57
N MET A 392 24.72 14.11 16.13
CA MET A 392 25.85 14.96 16.48
C MET A 392 27.03 14.69 15.53
N THR A 393 27.75 15.75 15.17
CA THR A 393 29.05 15.68 14.49
C THR A 393 30.20 15.64 15.50
N LYS A 394 31.39 15.26 15.02
CA LYS A 394 32.64 15.24 15.79
C LYS A 394 33.00 16.60 16.41
N ASP A 395 32.67 17.69 15.70
CA ASP A 395 32.88 19.09 16.09
C ASP A 395 31.67 19.70 16.83
N GLY A 396 30.69 18.88 17.25
CA GLY A 396 29.62 19.30 18.15
C GLY A 396 28.41 19.98 17.49
N MET A 397 28.28 19.93 16.16
CA MET A 397 27.09 20.40 15.45
C MET A 397 25.94 19.41 15.62
N ALA A 398 24.75 19.91 15.98
CA ALA A 398 23.51 19.14 16.04
C ALA A 398 22.72 19.34 14.73
N PHE A 399 22.35 18.26 14.06
CA PHE A 399 21.65 18.29 12.77
C PHE A 399 20.61 17.16 12.65
N CYS A 400 19.66 17.31 11.72
CA CYS A 400 18.60 16.32 11.51
C CYS A 400 19.07 15.24 10.53
N LEU A 401 19.02 13.97 10.93
CA LEU A 401 19.20 12.79 10.08
C LEU A 401 18.63 11.53 10.76
N ASP A 402 18.06 10.63 9.98
CA ASP A 402 17.39 9.40 10.46
C ASP A 402 18.26 8.55 11.40
N SER A 403 19.54 8.36 11.07
CA SER A 403 20.49 7.54 11.83
C SER A 403 21.86 8.20 11.96
N THR A 404 22.65 7.80 12.95
CA THR A 404 24.08 8.14 13.04
C THR A 404 24.90 7.56 11.88
N ASP A 405 24.50 6.42 11.32
CA ASP A 405 25.20 5.83 10.16
C ASP A 405 24.77 6.54 8.87
N LEU A 406 25.73 7.16 8.21
CA LEU A 406 25.53 7.95 7.00
C LEU A 406 25.40 7.09 5.74
N ILE A 407 25.70 5.79 5.79
CA ILE A 407 25.66 4.88 4.63
C ILE A 407 24.29 4.83 3.93
N PRO A 408 23.14 4.65 4.63
CA PRO A 408 21.86 4.42 3.97
C PRO A 408 21.27 5.69 3.33
N THR A 409 21.47 6.85 3.97
CA THR A 409 20.78 8.12 3.70
C THR A 409 21.68 9.20 3.09
N THR A 410 22.92 8.88 2.73
CA THR A 410 23.84 9.82 2.08
C THR A 410 24.72 9.15 1.01
N THR A 411 25.55 9.92 0.32
CA THR A 411 26.59 9.40 -0.58
C THR A 411 27.84 8.86 0.11
N ALA A 412 27.90 8.80 1.46
CA ALA A 412 29.07 8.35 2.22
C ALA A 412 29.61 6.98 1.77
N ALA A 413 28.72 6.06 1.39
CA ALA A 413 29.07 4.73 0.88
C ALA A 413 29.88 4.75 -0.45
N THR A 414 29.98 5.90 -1.12
CA THR A 414 30.77 6.08 -2.35
C THR A 414 32.04 6.91 -2.15
N THR A 415 32.11 7.72 -1.09
CA THR A 415 33.18 8.71 -0.87
C THR A 415 34.02 8.45 0.38
N LEU A 416 33.49 7.77 1.40
CA LEU A 416 34.07 7.66 2.74
C LEU A 416 34.15 6.22 3.29
N MET A 417 34.04 5.18 2.44
CA MET A 417 34.09 3.78 2.91
C MET A 417 35.38 3.40 3.65
N THR A 418 36.50 4.09 3.41
CA THR A 418 37.74 3.93 4.18
C THR A 418 37.65 4.43 5.62
N ARG A 419 36.59 5.17 5.98
CA ARG A 419 36.25 5.63 7.34
C ARG A 419 35.23 4.72 8.03
N ALA A 420 34.75 3.66 7.38
CA ALA A 420 33.79 2.75 7.98
C ALA A 420 34.40 2.00 9.18
N THR A 421 33.68 1.98 10.30
CA THR A 421 34.14 1.38 11.56
C THR A 421 33.02 0.55 12.20
N SER A 422 33.36 -0.28 13.18
CA SER A 422 32.39 -1.06 13.96
C SER A 422 32.07 -0.33 15.26
N VAL A 423 30.79 -0.13 15.56
CA VAL A 423 30.29 0.39 16.84
C VAL A 423 29.16 -0.52 17.31
N PRO A 424 29.48 -1.65 17.99
CA PRO A 424 28.48 -2.65 18.38
C PRO A 424 27.39 -2.12 19.31
N GLU A 425 27.67 -1.05 20.07
CA GLU A 425 26.68 -0.36 20.92
C GLU A 425 25.59 0.37 20.13
N ILE A 426 25.75 0.56 18.81
CA ILE A 426 24.78 1.23 17.92
C ILE A 426 24.24 0.25 16.87
N GLN A 427 25.12 -0.50 16.20
CA GLN A 427 24.73 -1.45 15.17
C GLN A 427 25.76 -2.57 14.95
N SER A 428 25.29 -3.73 14.48
CA SER A 428 26.13 -4.91 14.23
C SER A 428 26.98 -4.83 12.95
N LYS A 429 26.63 -3.96 12.00
CA LYS A 429 27.34 -3.76 10.74
C LYS A 429 28.30 -2.57 10.82
N ASN A 430 29.41 -2.63 10.10
CA ASN A 430 30.28 -1.47 9.96
C ASN A 430 29.52 -0.30 9.31
N GLY A 431 29.63 0.88 9.91
CA GLY A 431 28.95 2.12 9.48
C GLY A 431 29.93 3.27 9.32
N ILE A 432 29.49 4.35 8.67
CA ILE A 432 30.23 5.63 8.61
C ILE A 432 29.48 6.60 9.51
N PHE A 433 29.93 6.79 10.74
CA PHE A 433 29.14 7.48 11.76
C PHE A 433 29.34 9.00 11.77
N SER A 434 28.25 9.74 11.96
CA SER A 434 28.23 11.21 12.01
C SER A 434 29.19 11.79 13.04
N PHE A 435 29.29 11.18 14.22
CA PHE A 435 30.14 11.62 15.33
C PHE A 435 31.65 11.41 15.09
N ASP A 436 32.04 10.72 14.01
CA ASP A 436 33.44 10.56 13.59
C ASP A 436 33.84 11.48 12.41
N LEU A 437 32.89 12.30 11.93
CA LEU A 437 33.07 13.32 10.89
C LEU A 437 32.77 14.72 11.43
N THR A 438 33.48 15.73 10.94
CA THR A 438 33.15 17.16 11.13
C THR A 438 31.92 17.57 10.33
N TRP A 439 31.26 18.66 10.70
CA TRP A 439 30.14 19.20 9.93
C TRP A 439 30.54 19.54 8.48
N ALA A 440 31.76 20.06 8.27
CA ALA A 440 32.30 20.33 6.94
C ALA A 440 32.48 19.04 6.10
N GLU A 441 32.91 17.93 6.70
CA GLU A 441 32.97 16.62 6.03
C GLU A 441 31.55 16.14 5.65
N ILE A 442 30.55 16.27 6.53
CA ILE A 442 29.16 15.88 6.22
C ILE A 442 28.55 16.78 5.14
N GLN A 443 28.79 18.09 5.16
CA GLN A 443 28.34 19.03 4.11
C GLN A 443 28.95 18.75 2.73
N SER A 444 30.05 17.99 2.64
CA SER A 444 30.61 17.53 1.36
C SER A 444 29.83 16.36 0.73
N LEU A 445 29.01 15.67 1.52
CA LEU A 445 28.13 14.59 1.06
C LEU A 445 26.84 15.15 0.47
N LYS A 446 26.13 14.31 -0.28
CA LYS A 446 24.73 14.59 -0.67
C LYS A 446 23.79 13.74 0.18
N PRO A 447 22.64 14.28 0.62
CA PRO A 447 21.52 13.46 1.07
C PRO A 447 21.14 12.42 0.00
N GLN A 448 20.61 11.28 0.41
CA GLN A 448 20.14 10.22 -0.47
C GLN A 448 18.81 9.65 0.04
N ILE A 449 17.85 9.45 -0.86
CA ILE A 449 16.60 8.79 -0.53
C ILE A 449 16.85 7.29 -0.28
N GLN A 450 16.38 6.80 0.86
CA GLN A 450 16.49 5.40 1.24
C GLN A 450 15.19 4.67 0.89
N SER A 451 15.30 3.45 0.35
CA SER A 451 14.18 2.52 0.26
C SER A 451 14.34 1.47 1.38
N PRO A 452 13.28 1.16 2.17
CA PRO A 452 13.36 0.15 3.22
C PRO A 452 13.33 -1.29 2.69
N PHE A 453 13.14 -1.49 1.38
CA PHE A 453 13.06 -2.81 0.74
C PHE A 453 14.42 -3.20 0.12
N LEU A 454 14.94 -4.37 0.49
CA LEU A 454 16.37 -4.69 0.34
C LEU A 454 16.82 -5.12 -1.08
N ALA A 455 17.88 -4.44 -1.53
CA ALA A 455 19.03 -4.94 -2.31
C ALA A 455 18.99 -5.00 -3.86
N ALA A 456 20.21 -4.90 -4.42
CA ALA A 456 20.57 -4.77 -5.84
C ALA A 456 19.87 -3.63 -6.58
N ASP A 457 18.68 -3.89 -7.13
CA ASP A 457 17.92 -2.96 -7.99
C ASP A 457 16.59 -2.52 -7.31
N GLY A 458 16.47 -2.79 -6.00
CA GLY A 458 15.23 -2.84 -5.23
C GLY A 458 14.32 -1.60 -5.32
N PHE A 459 13.01 -1.87 -5.19
CA PHE A 459 11.85 -0.97 -5.33
C PHE A 459 12.21 0.50 -5.10
N PRO A 460 12.51 1.26 -6.18
CA PRO A 460 13.05 2.61 -6.02
C PRO A 460 11.97 3.54 -5.47
N ARG A 461 12.35 4.42 -4.54
CA ARG A 461 11.63 5.68 -4.35
C ARG A 461 11.99 6.65 -5.48
N ASN A 462 11.37 7.83 -5.49
CA ASN A 462 11.43 8.84 -6.55
C ASN A 462 12.86 9.13 -7.09
N PRO A 463 13.27 8.57 -8.25
CA PRO A 463 14.66 8.66 -8.71
C PRO A 463 15.12 10.08 -9.09
N LYS A 464 14.21 10.90 -9.62
CA LYS A 464 14.45 12.33 -9.94
C LYS A 464 14.83 13.15 -8.71
N ASN A 465 14.33 12.76 -7.54
CA ASN A 465 14.62 13.40 -6.27
C ASN A 465 15.73 12.70 -5.47
N LYS A 466 16.39 11.66 -6.01
CA LYS A 466 17.29 10.74 -5.28
C LYS A 466 18.29 11.44 -4.35
N ASN A 467 18.86 12.57 -4.78
CA ASN A 467 19.82 13.35 -4.01
C ASN A 467 19.43 14.84 -3.89
N ALA A 468 18.13 15.13 -3.91
CA ALA A 468 17.61 16.49 -3.84
C ALA A 468 17.54 17.03 -2.40
N GLY A 469 17.70 18.34 -2.23
CA GLY A 469 17.65 19.02 -0.94
C GLY A 469 19.01 19.13 -0.23
N LYS A 470 18.98 19.72 0.97
CA LYS A 470 20.15 20.03 1.81
C LYS A 470 19.93 19.53 3.23
N PHE A 471 20.99 19.07 3.89
CA PHE A 471 20.97 18.78 5.32
C PHE A 471 20.58 20.04 6.11
N MET A 472 19.77 19.86 7.17
CA MET A 472 19.38 20.94 8.08
C MET A 472 20.05 20.77 9.44
N THR A 473 20.65 21.86 9.96
CA THR A 473 21.02 21.88 11.39
C THR A 473 19.75 21.90 12.24
N LEU A 474 19.84 21.48 13.50
CA LEU A 474 18.70 21.56 14.43
C LEU A 474 18.20 23.01 14.58
N ALA A 475 19.10 23.99 14.54
CA ALA A 475 18.74 25.41 14.60
C ALA A 475 17.97 25.85 13.34
N ASP A 476 18.40 25.44 12.15
CA ASP A 476 17.71 25.75 10.89
C ASP A 476 16.32 25.09 10.85
N PHE A 477 16.20 23.85 11.32
CA PHE A 477 14.93 23.12 11.41
C PHE A 477 13.94 23.81 12.36
N LEU A 478 14.39 24.23 13.54
CA LEU A 478 13.56 24.94 14.51
C LEU A 478 13.15 26.34 14.01
N ASN A 479 14.03 27.03 13.29
CA ASN A 479 13.70 28.30 12.64
C ASN A 479 12.71 28.11 11.49
N PHE A 480 12.90 27.07 10.67
CA PHE A 480 11.97 26.70 9.61
C PHE A 480 10.58 26.41 10.17
N SER A 481 10.45 25.50 11.15
CA SER A 481 9.16 25.09 11.71
C SER A 481 8.36 26.26 12.30
N LYS A 482 9.05 27.20 12.96
CA LYS A 482 8.47 28.44 13.50
C LYS A 482 7.77 29.30 12.43
N THR A 483 8.33 29.37 11.22
CA THR A 483 7.76 30.15 10.11
C THR A 483 6.63 29.45 9.34
N LYS A 484 6.33 28.18 9.66
CA LYS A 484 5.43 27.33 8.87
C LYS A 484 4.12 27.02 9.59
N ALA A 485 3.13 26.57 8.82
CA ALA A 485 1.78 26.26 9.27
C ALA A 485 1.67 24.90 10.02
N VAL A 486 2.75 24.45 10.65
CA VAL A 486 2.74 23.26 11.53
C VAL A 486 2.29 23.65 12.95
N THR A 487 1.70 22.70 13.65
CA THR A 487 1.26 22.85 15.05
C THR A 487 2.38 22.54 16.05
N GLY A 488 3.37 21.73 15.64
CA GLY A 488 4.48 21.33 16.49
C GLY A 488 5.69 20.76 15.78
N VAL A 489 6.69 20.40 16.59
CA VAL A 489 7.86 19.61 16.18
C VAL A 489 8.02 18.39 17.08
N LEU A 490 8.56 17.29 16.53
CA LEU A 490 9.05 16.15 17.30
C LEU A 490 10.57 16.11 17.21
N ILE A 491 11.26 16.14 18.35
CA ILE A 491 12.72 16.02 18.42
C ILE A 491 13.03 14.63 18.96
N ASN A 492 13.58 13.76 18.11
CA ASN A 492 13.98 12.42 18.48
C ASN A 492 15.46 12.41 18.88
N VAL A 493 15.75 11.89 20.07
CA VAL A 493 17.09 11.83 20.68
C VAL A 493 17.41 10.39 21.02
N GLN A 494 18.49 9.87 20.43
CA GLN A 494 18.95 8.49 20.63
C GLN A 494 20.46 8.47 20.87
N ASN A 495 21.00 7.32 21.30
CA ASN A 495 22.43 7.10 21.53
C ASN A 495 23.08 8.06 22.55
N ALA A 496 22.29 8.73 23.41
CA ALA A 496 22.76 9.82 24.27
C ALA A 496 23.87 9.37 25.24
N ALA A 497 23.71 8.21 25.89
CA ALA A 497 24.72 7.67 26.79
C ALA A 497 26.03 7.30 26.07
N TYR A 498 25.96 6.78 24.84
CA TYR A 498 27.13 6.51 24.00
C TYR A 498 27.85 7.80 23.61
N LEU A 499 27.12 8.79 23.10
CA LEU A 499 27.67 10.08 22.69
C LEU A 499 28.36 10.80 23.85
N ALA A 500 27.73 10.84 25.04
CA ALA A 500 28.30 11.46 26.23
C ALA A 500 29.57 10.73 26.71
N SER A 501 29.52 9.41 26.89
CA SER A 501 30.61 8.64 27.52
C SER A 501 31.75 8.23 26.58
N LYS A 502 31.47 7.98 25.30
CA LYS A 502 32.45 7.48 24.31
C LYS A 502 32.96 8.54 23.34
N LYS A 503 32.17 9.60 23.11
CA LYS A 503 32.50 10.66 22.12
C LYS A 503 32.61 12.06 22.74
N GLY A 504 32.25 12.25 24.01
CA GLY A 504 32.31 13.57 24.65
C GLY A 504 31.29 14.57 24.09
N LEU A 505 30.17 14.08 23.55
CA LEU A 505 29.14 14.88 22.86
C LEU A 505 27.83 14.87 23.66
N GLY A 506 27.45 16.03 24.20
CA GLY A 506 26.22 16.22 24.98
C GLY A 506 25.00 16.53 24.12
N ILE A 507 24.41 15.51 23.47
CA ILE A 507 23.23 15.70 22.59
C ILE A 507 22.02 16.31 23.31
N VAL A 508 21.77 15.89 24.55
CA VAL A 508 20.66 16.40 25.38
C VAL A 508 20.81 17.91 25.64
N ASP A 509 22.01 18.36 25.97
CA ASP A 509 22.29 19.77 26.24
C ASP A 509 22.28 20.61 24.96
N ALA A 510 22.73 20.06 23.83
CA ALA A 510 22.60 20.67 22.51
C ALA A 510 21.12 20.90 22.14
N VAL A 511 20.26 19.89 22.34
CA VAL A 511 18.80 19.99 22.11
C VAL A 511 18.15 21.01 23.02
N LYS A 512 18.44 20.98 24.33
CA LYS A 512 17.94 21.98 25.31
C LYS A 512 18.34 23.40 24.93
N SER A 513 19.60 23.59 24.53
CA SER A 513 20.13 24.89 24.11
C SER A 513 19.48 25.40 22.83
N ALA A 514 19.31 24.53 21.83
CA ALA A 514 18.65 24.88 20.56
C ALA A 514 17.17 25.25 20.75
N LEU A 515 16.42 24.45 21.51
CA LEU A 515 15.01 24.72 21.82
C LEU A 515 14.85 26.04 22.58
N THR A 516 15.65 26.27 23.62
CA THR A 516 15.64 27.53 24.40
C THR A 516 15.97 28.74 23.53
N SER A 517 16.98 28.62 22.66
CA SER A 517 17.43 29.70 21.77
C SER A 517 16.41 30.02 20.68
N SER A 518 15.71 29.01 20.15
CA SER A 518 14.70 29.18 19.08
C SER A 518 13.49 30.02 19.51
N LYS A 519 13.18 30.05 20.82
CA LYS A 519 11.95 30.62 21.39
C LYS A 519 10.72 30.14 20.62
N LEU A 520 10.62 28.82 20.41
CA LEU A 520 9.53 28.22 19.65
C LEU A 520 8.20 28.34 20.40
N ASP A 521 7.16 28.77 19.69
CA ASP A 521 5.78 29.01 20.15
C ASP A 521 4.82 27.88 19.73
N LYS A 522 5.38 26.74 19.32
CA LYS A 522 4.67 25.55 18.82
C LYS A 522 4.72 24.42 19.85
N LYS A 523 3.89 23.39 19.69
CA LYS A 523 3.98 22.17 20.50
C LYS A 523 5.36 21.51 20.28
N VAL A 524 6.02 21.09 21.35
CA VAL A 524 7.26 20.30 21.27
C VAL A 524 6.99 18.91 21.83
N LEU A 525 7.34 17.90 21.04
CA LEU A 525 7.39 16.51 21.46
C LEU A 525 8.88 16.13 21.55
N ILE A 526 9.29 15.50 22.65
CA ILE A 526 10.64 14.92 22.79
C ILE A 526 10.48 13.41 22.75
N GLN A 527 11.06 12.75 21.75
CA GLN A 527 11.06 11.30 21.64
C GLN A 527 12.43 10.73 22.01
N SER A 528 12.43 9.61 22.72
CA SER A 528 13.62 8.80 22.99
C SER A 528 13.21 7.36 23.30
N ASP A 529 14.08 6.41 23.00
CA ASP A 529 14.07 5.06 23.55
C ASP A 529 14.56 5.04 25.02
N ASP A 530 15.51 5.92 25.35
CA ASP A 530 16.10 6.11 26.68
C ASP A 530 15.21 6.97 27.61
N SER A 531 14.72 6.36 28.69
CA SER A 531 13.91 7.00 29.74
C SER A 531 14.64 8.09 30.53
N SER A 532 15.96 7.99 30.71
CA SER A 532 16.78 9.02 31.36
C SER A 532 16.96 10.25 30.47
N VAL A 533 16.93 10.11 29.14
CA VAL A 533 16.81 11.24 28.22
C VAL A 533 15.49 11.97 28.43
N LEU A 534 14.35 11.25 28.51
CA LEU A 534 13.03 11.86 28.70
C LEU A 534 12.90 12.58 30.05
N ASP A 535 13.40 11.97 31.12
CA ASP A 535 13.43 12.60 32.46
C ASP A 535 14.26 13.89 32.48
N SER A 536 15.28 14.01 31.64
CA SER A 536 16.07 15.24 31.52
C SER A 536 15.25 16.46 31.04
N PHE A 537 14.08 16.25 30.44
CA PHE A 537 13.15 17.30 29.98
C PHE A 537 11.94 17.52 30.93
N LYS A 538 11.81 16.72 31.99
CA LYS A 538 10.69 16.75 32.96
C LYS A 538 10.46 18.10 33.64
N ALA A 539 11.51 18.92 33.74
CA ALA A 539 11.42 20.28 34.27
C ALA A 539 10.70 21.29 33.34
N VAL A 540 10.38 20.89 32.11
CA VAL A 540 9.73 21.74 31.09
C VAL A 540 8.36 21.14 30.73
N PRO A 541 7.32 21.35 31.56
CA PRO A 541 6.05 20.61 31.49
C PRO A 541 5.20 20.89 30.24
N GLN A 542 5.58 21.88 29.41
CA GLN A 542 4.95 22.13 28.11
C GLN A 542 5.39 21.14 27.01
N TYR A 543 6.43 20.35 27.24
CA TYR A 543 6.93 19.36 26.29
C TYR A 543 6.24 18.02 26.52
N THR A 544 5.73 17.40 25.46
CA THR A 544 5.21 16.01 25.53
C THR A 544 6.39 15.05 25.40
N ARG A 545 6.64 14.22 26.41
CA ARG A 545 7.68 13.19 26.37
C ARG A 545 7.11 11.92 25.75
N VAL A 546 7.80 11.35 24.78
CA VAL A 546 7.35 10.22 23.95
C VAL A 546 8.37 9.08 24.10
N LEU A 547 7.96 7.97 24.72
CA LEU A 547 8.80 6.78 24.77
C LEU A 547 8.70 6.01 23.45
N SER A 548 9.81 5.83 22.76
CA SER A 548 9.90 4.99 21.56
C SER A 548 10.06 3.53 21.97
N ILE A 549 9.25 2.64 21.39
CA ILE A 549 9.32 1.20 21.64
C ILE A 549 9.51 0.51 20.29
N ASP A 550 10.75 0.10 20.02
CA ASP A 550 11.25 -0.45 18.77
C ASP A 550 11.06 -1.97 18.63
N LYS A 551 10.36 -2.60 19.59
CA LYS A 551 10.08 -4.04 19.64
C LYS A 551 8.60 -4.36 19.62
N GLU A 552 8.28 -5.57 19.18
CA GLU A 552 6.89 -6.05 19.09
C GLU A 552 6.33 -6.39 20.47
N ILE A 553 5.20 -5.74 20.84
CA ILE A 553 4.53 -5.93 22.12
C ILE A 553 3.03 -6.15 21.94
N GLY A 554 2.40 -6.95 22.82
CA GLY A 554 0.99 -7.36 22.73
C GLY A 554 0.10 -6.85 23.86
N ASP A 555 0.69 -6.53 25.01
CA ASP A 555 -0.02 -6.06 26.20
C ASP A 555 0.92 -5.15 27.02
N ALA A 556 0.34 -4.32 27.91
CA ALA A 556 1.09 -3.45 28.81
C ALA A 556 0.47 -3.55 30.22
N PRO A 557 1.01 -4.42 31.09
CA PRO A 557 0.53 -4.60 32.45
C PRO A 557 0.55 -3.30 33.26
N LYS A 558 -0.31 -3.19 34.29
CA LYS A 558 -0.40 -1.99 35.12
C LYS A 558 0.95 -1.49 35.69
N PRO A 559 1.86 -2.34 36.21
CA PRO A 559 3.18 -1.87 36.66
C PRO A 559 3.96 -1.15 35.56
N THR A 560 3.96 -1.69 34.33
CA THR A 560 4.59 -1.08 33.16
C THR A 560 3.95 0.27 32.82
N ILE A 561 2.62 0.38 32.87
CA ILE A 561 1.90 1.64 32.62
C ILE A 561 2.28 2.72 33.65
N GLU A 562 2.34 2.37 34.95
CA GLU A 562 2.76 3.33 35.98
C GLU A 562 4.26 3.66 35.90
N GLU A 563 5.11 2.77 35.36
CA GLU A 563 6.52 3.05 35.06
C GLU A 563 6.64 4.08 33.94
N ILE A 564 5.99 3.84 32.79
CA ILE A 564 6.00 4.76 31.63
C ILE A 564 5.59 6.17 32.06
N LYS A 565 4.54 6.32 32.88
CA LYS A 565 4.03 7.63 33.33
C LYS A 565 5.04 8.46 34.15
N LYS A 566 6.08 7.85 34.73
CA LYS A 566 7.15 8.60 35.40
C LYS A 566 7.96 9.41 34.38
N HIS A 567 8.21 8.81 33.21
CA HIS A 567 9.19 9.24 32.22
C HIS A 567 8.55 9.85 30.97
N ALA A 568 7.36 9.40 30.57
CA ALA A 568 6.69 9.76 29.32
C ALA A 568 5.19 10.08 29.48
N ASP A 569 4.67 10.83 28.51
CA ASP A 569 3.26 11.24 28.38
C ASP A 569 2.59 10.57 27.16
N ALA A 570 3.39 10.01 26.26
CA ALA A 570 2.99 9.25 25.08
C ALA A 570 3.96 8.10 24.80
N VAL A 571 3.55 7.14 23.97
CA VAL A 571 4.41 6.10 23.38
C VAL A 571 4.35 6.15 21.86
N ASN A 572 5.46 5.83 21.19
CA ASN A 572 5.52 5.49 19.78
C ASN A 572 5.79 3.98 19.66
N VAL A 573 4.92 3.24 18.97
CA VAL A 573 5.00 1.78 18.85
C VAL A 573 4.96 1.31 17.39
N LEU A 574 5.55 0.15 17.13
CA LEU A 574 5.46 -0.52 15.82
C LEU A 574 4.02 -0.84 15.42
N ARG A 575 3.71 -0.79 14.12
CA ARG A 575 2.43 -1.26 13.54
C ARG A 575 2.03 -2.67 14.02
N SER A 576 2.97 -3.60 14.06
CA SER A 576 2.76 -4.98 14.52
C SER A 576 2.45 -5.11 16.02
N SER A 577 2.73 -4.07 16.81
CA SER A 577 2.32 -3.97 18.22
C SER A 577 0.87 -3.55 18.40
N LEU A 578 0.15 -3.19 17.32
CA LEU A 578 -1.29 -2.87 17.35
C LEU A 578 -2.16 -3.95 16.69
N VAL A 579 -1.65 -4.57 15.62
CA VAL A 579 -2.28 -5.65 14.86
C VAL A 579 -1.24 -6.73 14.61
N THR A 580 -1.46 -7.96 15.07
CA THR A 580 -0.54 -9.08 14.83
C THR A 580 -0.64 -9.52 13.38
N ILE A 581 0.50 -9.81 12.75
CA ILE A 581 0.59 -10.19 11.34
C ILE A 581 1.20 -11.59 11.23
N SER A 582 0.63 -12.45 10.38
CA SER A 582 1.22 -13.75 10.00
C SER A 582 1.06 -13.96 8.51
N GLN A 583 2.16 -14.23 7.80
CA GLN A 583 2.20 -14.37 6.33
C GLN A 583 1.45 -13.24 5.58
N SER A 584 1.66 -11.99 6.01
CA SER A 584 1.00 -10.80 5.46
C SER A 584 -0.53 -10.69 5.65
N PHE A 585 -1.14 -11.51 6.52
CA PHE A 585 -2.51 -11.35 7.01
C PHE A 585 -2.56 -10.77 8.42
N ALA A 586 -3.54 -9.92 8.71
CA ALA A 586 -3.86 -9.47 10.05
C ALA A 586 -4.57 -10.61 10.81
N THR A 587 -4.00 -11.09 11.91
CA THR A 587 -4.51 -12.26 12.65
C THR A 587 -5.17 -11.91 13.98
N GLY A 588 -4.87 -10.75 14.56
CA GLY A 588 -5.42 -10.32 15.85
C GLY A 588 -5.17 -8.85 16.15
N LYS A 589 -5.94 -8.29 17.10
CA LYS A 589 -5.76 -6.95 17.67
C LYS A 589 -5.12 -7.07 19.05
N THR A 590 -4.10 -6.24 19.33
CA THR A 590 -3.43 -6.22 20.65
C THR A 590 -4.19 -5.34 21.64
N LYS A 591 -3.78 -5.35 22.92
CA LYS A 591 -4.38 -4.50 23.96
C LYS A 591 -3.64 -3.18 24.19
N ILE A 592 -2.59 -2.89 23.41
CA ILE A 592 -1.67 -1.76 23.66
C ILE A 592 -2.41 -0.42 23.75
N VAL A 593 -3.25 -0.07 22.78
CA VAL A 593 -3.97 1.22 22.81
C VAL A 593 -4.87 1.33 24.05
N GLU A 594 -5.65 0.29 24.33
CA GLU A 594 -6.55 0.27 25.49
C GLU A 594 -5.79 0.35 26.83
N ALA A 595 -4.62 -0.28 26.94
CA ALA A 595 -3.80 -0.26 28.14
C ALA A 595 -3.17 1.13 28.37
N MET A 596 -2.61 1.73 27.32
CA MET A 596 -2.01 3.07 27.36
C MET A 596 -3.06 4.15 27.65
N HIS A 597 -4.24 4.09 27.00
CA HIS A 597 -5.34 5.01 27.27
C HIS A 597 -5.90 4.91 28.69
N LYS A 598 -5.98 3.70 29.28
CA LYS A 598 -6.31 3.52 30.71
C LYS A 598 -5.27 4.16 31.63
N GLY A 599 -4.02 4.30 31.19
CA GLY A 599 -2.96 5.05 31.86
C GLY A 599 -3.00 6.56 31.65
N ASN A 600 -3.84 7.07 30.73
CA ASN A 600 -3.77 8.43 30.18
C ASN A 600 -2.43 8.71 29.46
N ILE A 601 -1.92 7.72 28.72
CA ILE A 601 -0.74 7.81 27.85
C ILE A 601 -1.26 7.85 26.39
N SER A 602 -0.80 8.82 25.59
CA SER A 602 -1.16 8.87 24.15
C SER A 602 -0.41 7.80 23.35
N VAL A 603 -1.00 7.25 22.29
CA VAL A 603 -0.36 6.25 21.43
C VAL A 603 -0.16 6.78 20.02
N TYR A 604 1.10 6.80 19.59
CA TYR A 604 1.51 7.01 18.21
C TYR A 604 1.95 5.68 17.60
N VAL A 605 1.66 5.48 16.32
CA VAL A 605 2.06 4.28 15.58
C VAL A 605 3.02 4.64 14.44
N SER A 606 4.08 3.85 14.28
CA SER A 606 5.10 4.04 13.26
C SER A 606 5.53 2.71 12.59
N VAL A 607 6.05 2.72 11.36
CA VAL A 607 6.06 3.81 10.37
C VAL A 607 5.07 3.44 9.25
N LEU A 608 4.13 4.33 8.95
CA LEU A 608 3.10 4.12 7.92
C LEU A 608 3.60 4.58 6.55
N ARG A 609 3.29 3.78 5.51
CA ARG A 609 3.92 3.80 4.19
C ARG A 609 2.90 3.58 3.09
N ASN A 610 3.17 4.12 1.90
CA ASN A 610 2.31 3.94 0.73
C ASN A 610 2.71 2.74 -0.13
N GLU A 611 3.97 2.29 -0.06
CA GLU A 611 4.46 1.19 -0.89
C GLU A 611 3.78 -0.13 -0.51
N TYR A 612 3.04 -0.74 -1.44
CA TYR A 612 2.20 -1.92 -1.20
C TYR A 612 2.94 -3.11 -0.56
N LEU A 613 4.26 -3.23 -0.78
CA LEU A 613 5.13 -4.23 -0.15
C LEU A 613 5.18 -4.14 1.39
N SER A 614 4.76 -3.00 1.96
CA SER A 614 4.69 -2.79 3.40
C SER A 614 3.28 -2.95 3.99
N ILE A 615 2.27 -3.23 3.15
CA ILE A 615 0.85 -3.19 3.50
C ILE A 615 0.27 -4.62 3.57
N THR A 616 -0.39 -4.93 4.69
CA THR A 616 -1.05 -6.22 4.96
C THR A 616 -2.22 -6.46 3.98
N PHE A 617 -2.48 -7.71 3.59
CA PHE A 617 -3.54 -8.06 2.62
C PHE A 617 -4.94 -7.61 3.06
N ASP A 618 -5.23 -7.64 4.37
CA ASP A 618 -6.47 -7.11 4.96
C ASP A 618 -6.70 -5.62 4.71
N TYR A 619 -5.67 -4.86 4.31
CA TYR A 619 -5.76 -3.45 3.93
C TYR A 619 -5.79 -3.24 2.40
N PHE A 620 -5.97 -4.31 1.61
CA PHE A 620 -6.18 -4.25 0.15
C PHE A 620 -5.06 -3.53 -0.64
N SER A 621 -3.82 -3.60 -0.15
CA SER A 621 -2.68 -2.81 -0.67
C SER A 621 -2.94 -1.30 -0.72
N ASP A 622 -3.85 -0.80 0.12
CA ASP A 622 -4.28 0.60 0.16
C ASP A 622 -3.86 1.24 1.49
N PRO A 623 -2.94 2.22 1.48
CA PRO A 623 -2.47 2.87 2.71
C PRO A 623 -3.60 3.61 3.45
N THR A 624 -4.67 3.97 2.74
CA THR A 624 -5.85 4.62 3.31
C THR A 624 -6.63 3.67 4.22
N VAL A 625 -6.68 2.38 3.89
CA VAL A 625 -7.37 1.35 4.71
C VAL A 625 -6.52 0.99 5.93
N GLU A 626 -5.18 0.98 5.80
CA GLU A 626 -4.28 0.88 6.96
C GLU A 626 -4.48 2.07 7.92
N LEU A 627 -4.51 3.30 7.39
CA LEU A 627 -4.79 4.51 8.16
C LEU A 627 -6.16 4.43 8.85
N ALA A 628 -7.23 4.06 8.14
CA ALA A 628 -8.56 3.90 8.73
C ALA A 628 -8.56 2.85 9.86
N THR A 629 -7.82 1.76 9.68
CA THR A 629 -7.67 0.70 10.68
C THR A 629 -7.01 1.23 11.95
N PHE A 630 -5.82 1.84 11.88
CA PHE A 630 -5.16 2.32 13.09
C PHE A 630 -5.86 3.52 13.73
N ILE A 631 -6.35 4.47 12.93
CA ILE A 631 -6.96 5.70 13.44
C ILE A 631 -8.35 5.43 14.01
N ALA A 632 -9.23 4.78 13.26
CA ALA A 632 -10.63 4.63 13.65
C ALA A 632 -10.97 3.23 14.22
N GLY A 633 -10.20 2.18 13.89
CA GLY A 633 -10.35 0.83 14.44
C GLY A 633 -9.53 0.53 15.70
N ASN A 634 -8.31 1.06 15.80
CA ASN A 634 -7.47 0.97 16.99
C ASN A 634 -7.60 2.19 17.91
N GLY A 635 -7.81 3.39 17.36
CA GLY A 635 -8.01 4.62 18.13
C GLY A 635 -6.73 5.39 18.46
N VAL A 636 -5.71 5.35 17.59
CA VAL A 636 -4.41 6.01 17.86
C VAL A 636 -4.52 7.54 17.90
N ASP A 637 -3.73 8.16 18.79
CA ASP A 637 -3.63 9.61 18.96
C ASP A 637 -2.72 10.28 17.93
N GLY A 638 -1.98 9.48 17.15
CA GLY A 638 -1.14 9.97 16.07
C GLY A 638 -0.60 8.85 15.18
N VAL A 639 -0.30 9.21 13.93
CA VAL A 639 0.36 8.36 12.95
C VAL A 639 1.67 9.02 12.53
N ILE A 640 2.75 8.23 12.51
CA ILE A 640 4.07 8.67 12.04
C ILE A 640 4.28 8.07 10.64
N THR A 641 4.43 8.91 9.62
CA THR A 641 4.41 8.49 8.22
C THR A 641 5.45 9.19 7.34
N GLU A 642 5.94 8.46 6.33
CA GLU A 642 6.82 8.98 5.27
C GLU A 642 6.04 9.71 4.16
N PHE A 643 4.69 9.62 4.16
CA PHE A 643 3.78 10.18 3.15
C PHE A 643 2.63 10.99 3.78
N PRO A 644 2.89 12.22 4.27
CA PRO A 644 1.89 12.98 5.02
C PRO A 644 0.62 13.31 4.22
N ALA A 645 0.72 13.43 2.89
CA ALA A 645 -0.42 13.72 2.01
C ALA A 645 -1.56 12.70 2.15
N THR A 646 -1.23 11.41 2.25
CA THR A 646 -2.21 10.31 2.33
C THR A 646 -2.99 10.38 3.64
N ALA A 647 -2.28 10.51 4.77
CA ALA A 647 -2.88 10.65 6.10
C ALA A 647 -3.71 11.94 6.23
N THR A 648 -3.21 13.06 5.71
CA THR A 648 -3.91 14.35 5.73
C THR A 648 -5.17 14.34 4.85
N ARG A 649 -5.12 13.73 3.65
CA ARG A 649 -6.30 13.58 2.78
C ARG A 649 -7.39 12.77 3.47
N TYR A 650 -7.04 11.61 4.04
CA TYR A 650 -7.98 10.78 4.80
C TYR A 650 -8.65 11.55 5.93
N LEU A 651 -7.86 12.15 6.83
CA LEU A 651 -8.35 12.87 8.02
C LEU A 651 -9.11 14.17 7.72
N ARG A 652 -9.06 14.69 6.49
CA ARG A 652 -9.87 15.83 6.02
C ARG A 652 -11.05 15.39 5.13
N SER A 653 -11.27 14.08 4.96
CA SER A 653 -12.34 13.52 4.13
C SER A 653 -13.58 13.19 4.96
N PRO A 654 -14.80 13.23 4.40
CA PRO A 654 -16.00 12.79 5.12
C PRO A 654 -15.91 11.33 5.61
N CYS A 655 -15.09 10.50 4.97
CA CYS A 655 -14.96 9.07 5.28
C CYS A 655 -14.03 8.75 6.47
N SER A 656 -13.39 9.74 7.10
CA SER A 656 -12.73 9.54 8.40
C SER A 656 -13.68 9.69 9.59
N ASP A 657 -14.94 10.07 9.36
CA ASP A 657 -16.00 10.06 10.38
C ASP A 657 -16.88 8.81 10.21
N LEU A 658 -16.60 7.77 11.02
CA LEU A 658 -17.36 6.51 11.00
C LEU A 658 -18.83 6.66 11.46
N TYR A 659 -19.20 7.79 12.08
CA TYR A 659 -20.58 8.04 12.50
C TYR A 659 -21.39 8.79 11.44
N ARG A 660 -20.75 9.24 10.36
CA ARG A 660 -21.41 9.96 9.27
C ARG A 660 -22.13 8.99 8.34
N GLU A 661 -23.42 9.25 8.09
CA GLU A 661 -24.17 8.51 7.08
C GLU A 661 -23.67 8.89 5.67
N LEU A 662 -23.04 7.93 5.00
CA LEU A 662 -22.50 8.05 3.65
C LEU A 662 -22.98 6.88 2.79
N SER A 663 -23.04 7.07 1.47
CA SER A 663 -23.30 6.00 0.50
C SER A 663 -22.18 4.96 0.43
N PHE A 664 -20.95 5.38 0.76
CA PHE A 664 -19.73 4.58 0.84
C PHE A 664 -18.87 5.14 1.97
N ALA A 665 -18.17 4.28 2.71
CA ALA A 665 -17.25 4.67 3.76
C ALA A 665 -15.97 3.79 3.72
N ILE A 666 -14.85 4.36 4.16
CA ILE A 666 -13.59 3.64 4.31
C ILE A 666 -13.62 3.00 5.71
N LEU A 667 -13.73 1.68 5.77
CA LEU A 667 -14.00 0.97 7.02
C LEU A 667 -12.74 0.29 7.54
N PRO A 668 -12.47 0.35 8.87
CA PRO A 668 -11.36 -0.36 9.49
C PRO A 668 -11.37 -1.85 9.16
N ALA A 669 -10.22 -2.39 8.76
CA ALA A 669 -10.07 -3.82 8.56
C ALA A 669 -10.14 -4.55 9.91
N LYS A 670 -10.81 -5.69 9.93
CA LYS A 670 -11.01 -6.49 11.14
C LYS A 670 -10.11 -7.71 11.11
N ALA A 671 -9.02 -7.68 11.88
CA ALA A 671 -8.05 -8.76 11.96
C ALA A 671 -8.70 -10.14 12.20
N GLY A 672 -8.18 -11.17 11.54
CA GLY A 672 -8.70 -12.53 11.51
C GLY A 672 -9.79 -12.77 10.45
N THR A 673 -10.38 -11.71 9.89
CA THR A 673 -11.49 -11.84 8.93
C THR A 673 -11.04 -12.42 7.60
N LEU A 674 -10.07 -11.81 6.92
CA LEU A 674 -9.67 -12.22 5.57
C LEU A 674 -9.12 -13.65 5.56
N VAL A 675 -8.24 -13.95 6.51
CA VAL A 675 -7.63 -15.29 6.65
C VAL A 675 -8.66 -16.39 6.96
N SER A 676 -9.79 -16.05 7.61
CA SER A 676 -10.87 -17.02 7.89
C SER A 676 -11.67 -17.46 6.66
N VAL A 677 -11.48 -16.78 5.51
CA VAL A 677 -12.10 -17.16 4.23
C VAL A 677 -11.40 -18.37 3.60
N ALA A 678 -10.11 -18.58 3.90
CA ALA A 678 -9.34 -19.74 3.43
C ALA A 678 -9.69 -21.01 4.23
N SER A 679 -9.49 -22.18 3.61
CA SER A 679 -9.62 -23.47 4.31
C SER A 679 -8.62 -23.57 5.47
N LYS A 680 -8.97 -24.33 6.52
CA LYS A 680 -8.14 -24.42 7.74
C LYS A 680 -6.75 -24.98 7.49
N GLU A 681 -6.61 -25.78 6.44
CA GLU A 681 -5.38 -26.42 6.00
C GLU A 681 -4.45 -25.44 5.25
N ALA A 682 -5.01 -24.39 4.65
CA ALA A 682 -4.27 -23.31 3.99
C ALA A 682 -3.94 -22.14 4.94
N GLN A 683 -4.70 -21.97 6.04
CA GLN A 683 -4.47 -20.91 7.02
C GLN A 683 -3.05 -20.97 7.62
N PRO A 684 -2.38 -19.81 7.82
CA PRO A 684 -1.06 -19.77 8.44
C PRO A 684 -1.12 -20.36 9.86
N PRO A 685 -0.04 -21.00 10.35
CA PRO A 685 0.01 -21.49 11.71
C PRO A 685 -0.22 -20.34 12.70
N ALA A 686 -0.90 -20.64 13.81
CA ALA A 686 -1.15 -19.67 14.86
C ALA A 686 0.19 -19.16 15.44
N SER A 687 0.49 -17.88 15.21
CA SER A 687 1.66 -17.22 15.79
C SER A 687 1.53 -17.13 17.31
N ALA A 688 2.65 -17.21 18.02
CA ALA A 688 2.68 -16.86 19.43
C ALA A 688 2.22 -15.40 19.62
N PRO A 689 1.45 -15.07 20.67
CA PRO A 689 1.11 -13.68 20.97
C PRO A 689 2.36 -12.85 21.22
N ASN A 690 2.40 -11.61 20.74
CA ASN A 690 3.47 -10.66 21.05
C ASN A 690 3.61 -10.55 22.59
N PRO A 691 4.85 -10.49 23.12
CA PRO A 691 5.08 -10.45 24.56
C PRO A 691 4.48 -9.18 25.21
N PRO A 692 4.12 -9.22 26.50
CA PRO A 692 3.82 -8.01 27.25
C PRO A 692 5.10 -7.17 27.42
N LEU A 693 4.97 -5.85 27.43
CA LEU A 693 6.07 -4.96 27.80
C LEU A 693 6.34 -5.06 29.30
N ASP A 694 7.56 -5.40 29.71
CA ASP A 694 7.97 -5.46 31.12
C ASP A 694 8.33 -4.05 31.62
N ALA A 695 8.07 -3.75 32.90
CA ALA A 695 8.43 -2.46 33.49
C ALA A 695 9.95 -2.23 33.49
N LYS A 696 10.75 -3.29 33.60
CA LYS A 696 12.22 -3.19 33.50
C LYS A 696 12.69 -2.72 32.12
N ASP A 697 11.88 -2.92 31.08
CA ASP A 697 12.20 -2.54 29.70
C ASP A 697 11.95 -1.05 29.42
N VAL A 698 11.46 -0.32 30.44
CA VAL A 698 11.17 1.12 30.45
C VAL A 698 12.20 1.88 31.31
N MET A 699 13.11 1.16 31.98
CA MET A 699 14.04 1.71 32.98
C MET A 699 15.48 1.69 32.49
N ASP A 700 16.03 2.86 32.19
CA ASP A 700 17.41 3.01 31.74
C ASP A 700 18.33 3.50 32.87
N PRO A 701 19.63 3.14 32.84
CA PRO A 701 20.62 3.73 33.72
C PRO A 701 20.69 5.26 33.56
N PRO A 702 20.98 6.02 34.65
CA PRO A 702 21.18 7.46 34.54
C PRO A 702 22.22 7.83 33.49
N LEU A 703 21.94 8.88 32.71
CA LEU A 703 22.86 9.36 31.67
C LEU A 703 24.27 9.65 32.25
N PRO A 704 25.33 9.12 31.63
CA PRO A 704 26.69 9.40 32.06
C PRO A 704 27.05 10.86 31.81
N PRO A 705 27.95 11.46 32.61
CA PRO A 705 28.46 12.81 32.34
C PRO A 705 29.18 12.84 30.98
N VAL A 706 29.12 13.99 30.31
CA VAL A 706 29.85 14.21 29.06
C VAL A 706 31.35 14.11 29.34
N ALA A 707 32.01 13.13 28.72
CA ALA A 707 33.42 12.87 28.94
C ALA A 707 34.29 14.00 28.39
N ASN A 708 35.19 14.55 29.21
CA ASN A 708 36.17 15.52 28.76
C ASN A 708 37.30 14.80 27.99
N LEU A 709 37.07 14.55 26.70
CA LEU A 709 38.03 13.93 25.78
C LEU A 709 39.09 14.94 25.31
N ALA A 710 39.77 15.59 26.25
CA ALA A 710 40.96 16.38 25.96
C ALA A 710 42.04 15.50 25.28
N THR A 711 42.80 16.11 24.37
CA THR A 711 43.63 15.41 23.36
C THR A 711 44.66 14.44 23.94
N ASN A 712 44.35 13.14 23.95
CA ASN A 712 45.29 12.04 24.20
C ASN A 712 46.22 11.77 23.00
N ASN A 713 46.81 12.83 22.42
CA ASN A 713 47.83 12.77 21.38
C ASN A 713 49.19 13.24 21.91
N ALA A 714 49.59 12.78 23.10
CA ALA A 714 50.93 13.01 23.66
C ALA A 714 51.32 12.02 24.77
N SER A 715 51.67 10.78 24.40
CA SER A 715 52.84 10.06 24.96
C SER A 715 52.90 8.62 24.43
N GLY A 716 54.03 8.25 23.82
CA GLY A 716 54.30 6.86 23.51
C GLY A 716 54.75 6.12 24.77
N GLY A 717 53.97 5.13 25.20
CA GLY A 717 54.33 4.16 26.24
C GLY A 717 54.20 2.75 25.70
N ALA A 718 55.25 1.94 25.81
CA ALA A 718 55.26 0.56 25.33
C ALA A 718 54.23 -0.32 26.08
N PRO A 719 53.66 -1.35 25.43
CA PRO A 719 52.63 -2.19 26.05
C PRO A 719 53.20 -3.04 27.20
N PRO A 720 52.56 -3.09 28.38
CA PRO A 720 52.89 -4.05 29.42
C PRO A 720 52.58 -5.49 28.96
N ALA A 721 53.41 -6.44 29.38
CA ALA A 721 53.31 -7.83 28.96
C ALA A 721 52.04 -8.53 29.46
N SER A 722 51.55 -9.49 28.68
CA SER A 722 50.46 -10.39 29.03
C SER A 722 50.78 -11.25 30.26
N LEU A 723 49.89 -11.28 31.24
CA LEU A 723 49.90 -12.27 32.33
C LEU A 723 48.58 -13.07 32.32
N ARG A 724 48.72 -14.40 32.37
CA ARG A 724 47.62 -15.37 32.35
C ARG A 724 47.11 -15.65 33.77
N SER A 725 45.79 -15.79 33.93
CA SER A 725 45.10 -16.74 34.83
C SER A 725 43.58 -16.59 34.62
N GLY A 726 42.74 -17.64 34.58
CA GLY A 726 42.97 -19.08 34.63
C GLY A 726 41.72 -19.85 34.15
N THR A 727 41.91 -21.10 33.70
CA THR A 727 40.87 -22.00 33.16
C THR A 727 40.25 -22.95 34.21
N ILE A 728 39.29 -23.80 33.77
CA ILE A 728 38.67 -24.98 34.42
C ILE A 728 37.38 -24.64 35.21
N ASP A 729 36.18 -25.15 34.90
CA ASP A 729 35.75 -26.02 33.76
C ASP A 729 34.22 -25.97 33.51
N THR A 730 33.77 -26.43 32.33
CA THR A 730 32.58 -27.31 32.21
C THR A 730 32.63 -28.11 30.90
N THR A 731 32.56 -29.43 31.00
CA THR A 731 32.84 -30.35 29.89
C THR A 731 31.59 -30.77 29.09
N ALA A 732 31.80 -30.88 27.77
CA ALA A 732 31.17 -31.78 26.80
C ALA A 732 29.68 -32.19 26.94
N ASN A 733 28.88 -31.85 25.93
CA ASN A 733 28.24 -32.84 25.03
C ASN A 733 27.41 -32.17 23.93
N LEU A 734 27.92 -32.10 22.68
CA LEU A 734 27.10 -31.87 21.47
C LEU A 734 27.90 -32.13 20.17
N SER A 735 28.38 -33.36 20.00
CA SER A 735 29.06 -33.83 18.78
C SER A 735 28.32 -35.00 18.14
N LEU A 736 27.04 -34.80 17.77
CA LEU A 736 26.19 -35.78 17.06
C LEU A 736 24.96 -35.11 16.42
N SER A 737 25.19 -34.22 15.43
CA SER A 737 24.10 -33.62 14.61
C SER A 737 24.56 -33.04 13.26
N LEU A 738 25.81 -32.57 13.16
CA LEU A 738 26.31 -31.85 11.97
C LEU A 738 26.64 -32.70 10.72
N MET A 739 26.58 -34.04 10.80
CA MET A 739 26.80 -34.92 9.64
C MET A 739 25.52 -35.38 8.93
N ALA A 740 24.33 -35.06 9.45
CA ALA A 740 23.05 -35.44 8.82
C ALA A 740 22.55 -34.42 7.78
N MET A 741 22.99 -33.16 7.86
CA MET A 741 22.49 -32.05 7.02
C MET A 741 23.22 -31.91 5.67
N LEU A 742 24.39 -32.53 5.50
CA LEU A 742 25.21 -32.42 4.29
C LEU A 742 24.86 -33.44 3.19
N ALA A 743 24.03 -34.44 3.48
CA ALA A 743 23.63 -35.47 2.51
C ALA A 743 22.39 -35.11 1.68
N PHE A 744 21.55 -34.16 2.12
CA PHE A 744 20.31 -33.78 1.42
C PHE A 744 20.46 -32.62 0.42
N GLY A 745 21.57 -31.87 0.48
CA GLY A 745 21.82 -30.71 -0.41
C GLY A 745 22.30 -31.05 -1.82
N LEU A 746 22.61 -32.32 -2.12
CA LEU A 746 23.25 -32.74 -3.38
C LEU A 746 22.35 -33.52 -4.35
N LEU A 747 21.05 -33.65 -4.05
CA LEU A 747 20.08 -34.37 -4.90
C LEU A 747 19.03 -33.48 -5.59
N LEU A 748 19.12 -32.15 -5.44
CA LEU A 748 18.19 -31.19 -6.06
C LEU A 748 18.80 -30.35 -7.20
N CYS A 749 20.03 -30.66 -7.62
CA CYS A 749 20.71 -30.01 -8.75
C CYS A 749 20.96 -30.98 -9.93
N ALA A 750 19.91 -31.69 -10.37
CA ALA A 750 19.92 -32.48 -11.60
C ALA A 750 18.48 -32.64 -12.15
N GLY A 751 18.02 -31.67 -12.93
CA GLY A 751 16.65 -31.66 -13.47
C GLY A 751 16.22 -30.29 -14.00
N ALA A 752 16.93 -29.79 -15.00
CA ALA A 752 16.51 -28.67 -15.86
C ALA A 752 16.27 -29.19 -17.28
#